data_AF-A0A812UL60-F1
#
_entry.id   AF-A0A812UL60-F1
#
_cell.length_a   1.000
_cell.length_b   1.000
_cell.length_c   1.000
_cell.angle_alpha   90.00
_cell.angle_beta   90.00
_cell.angle_gamma   90.00
#
_symmetry.space_group_name_H-M   'P 1'
#
loop_
_entity.id
_entity.type
_entity.pdbx_description
1 polymer ?
#
loop_
_entity_poly.entity_id
_entity_poly.type
_entity_poly.pdbx_seq_one_letter_code
_entity_poly.pdbx_strand_id
1 'polypeptide(L)'
;MESSAFCDFCVLLFLARLASPPLRSDEESADALAKATEALPLFREAGSGEGVADALLAIVASQVALGRRAEARGLAQPELKLFEEAGDRAGAAKMRLALSECGVTGDEALRDAEEARDDFRELGLAAHEARACLRLAALAHQAEEGLEAAEAAEQLFQSAGDAKGEASALHSAALLKLRLEDHAEAMAVGQRACSLFQELGLSRLEARARAGLADAALRYRPGEAEARRRSADEAMELAETAFEAFDRSQPQAWALDVSSDRFPVLTDTRTRFGFLRHLPSGGESLLTMGNRDSCLAGCLRKLWPWRRLEGQVLSSDPPDFSLPMYWLAHPGHWPRRVAENLPKTICSWQADGTTQCEATDQFGDRELEAPADLFYLHGTMEGMGNRASIDRYDKEAFQAKSFNTRHQMTIVTAFTSACRAYAPLYRQAAMGGSWDLAYQDVLAAFEQFLSEVGSERPIVLAGHSQGSMHIVRLVKERIQSDPALLSRICAIHAPGMGQWMEPSPLPVDKDPVPPPTAPCVAIWAAASPQADRKWTLIGFMSRGRGFTDFANPCAWTKGEHLGVLLPDEETKLPVLHRGLVQRAEVVEGLLRVHPCPAAESKLTQMHMGHHDYHAYDVHLFWANVRERVKQQVAAFAQHRQS
;
A
#
# COMPACT_ATOMS: atom_id res chain seq x y z
N MET A 1 6.61 10.02 -58.83
CA MET A 1 6.42 10.65 -57.52
C MET A 1 5.38 9.94 -56.65
N GLU A 2 4.47 9.14 -57.21
CA GLU A 2 3.44 8.41 -56.43
C GLU A 2 3.96 7.17 -55.66
N SER A 3 5.07 6.54 -56.06
CA SER A 3 5.51 5.28 -55.42
C SER A 3 6.32 5.45 -54.13
N SER A 4 6.93 6.62 -53.85
CA SER A 4 7.67 6.80 -52.58
C SER A 4 6.74 7.16 -51.43
N ALA A 5 5.73 8.00 -51.69
CA ALA A 5 4.70 8.33 -50.72
C ALA A 5 3.91 7.07 -50.30
N PHE A 6 3.46 6.26 -51.28
CA PHE A 6 2.78 4.99 -50.99
C PHE A 6 3.65 4.02 -50.17
N CYS A 7 4.97 4.00 -50.39
CA CYS A 7 5.91 3.19 -49.62
C CYS A 7 6.11 3.70 -48.18
N ASP A 8 6.26 5.02 -48.00
CA ASP A 8 6.36 5.64 -46.68
C ASP A 8 5.07 5.44 -45.86
N PHE A 9 3.91 5.42 -46.52
CA PHE A 9 2.61 5.15 -45.88
C PHE A 9 2.39 3.68 -45.54
N CYS A 10 2.81 2.74 -46.40
CA CYS A 10 2.85 1.32 -46.06
C CYS A 10 3.78 1.04 -44.87
N VAL A 11 4.89 1.76 -44.75
CA VAL A 11 5.79 1.71 -43.59
C VAL A 11 5.12 2.25 -42.32
N LEU A 12 4.35 3.35 -42.41
CA LEU A 12 3.60 3.91 -41.27
C LEU A 12 2.49 2.97 -40.78
N LEU A 13 1.78 2.29 -41.69
CA LEU A 13 0.78 1.26 -41.37
C LEU A 13 1.41 -0.03 -40.86
N PHE A 14 2.57 -0.42 -41.38
CA PHE A 14 3.36 -1.55 -40.88
C PHE A 14 3.82 -1.31 -39.43
N LEU A 15 4.29 -0.10 -39.11
CA LEU A 15 4.62 0.31 -37.75
C LEU A 15 3.38 0.34 -36.83
N ALA A 16 2.21 0.73 -37.36
CA ALA A 16 0.94 0.66 -36.64
C ALA A 16 0.35 -0.76 -36.54
N ARG A 17 0.79 -1.74 -37.34
CA ARG A 17 0.36 -3.15 -37.29
C ARG A 17 1.14 -3.96 -36.25
N LEU A 18 2.41 -3.62 -36.01
CA LEU A 18 3.33 -4.37 -35.14
C LEU A 18 3.03 -4.28 -33.64
N ALA A 19 1.87 -3.81 -33.19
CA ALA A 19 1.53 -3.76 -31.77
C ALA A 19 0.08 -4.13 -31.46
N SER A 20 -0.13 -5.22 -30.70
CA SER A 20 -1.43 -5.57 -30.14
C SER A 20 -2.02 -4.41 -29.33
N PRO A 21 -3.31 -4.06 -29.54
CA PRO A 21 -3.98 -2.92 -28.92
C PRO A 21 -3.86 -2.79 -27.40
N PRO A 22 -3.96 -3.86 -26.58
CA PRO A 22 -3.91 -3.71 -25.13
C PRO A 22 -2.49 -3.44 -24.57
N LEU A 23 -1.49 -3.20 -25.41
CA LEU A 23 -0.08 -3.27 -25.06
C LEU A 23 0.81 -2.12 -25.57
N ARG A 24 0.21 -1.06 -26.14
CA ARG A 24 0.91 0.17 -26.55
C ARG A 24 0.99 1.18 -25.40
N SER A 25 1.99 2.06 -25.40
CA SER A 25 1.96 3.26 -24.56
C SER A 25 0.85 4.21 -25.00
N ASP A 26 0.40 5.11 -24.10
CA ASP A 26 -0.56 6.15 -24.49
C ASP A 26 0.01 7.05 -25.59
N GLU A 27 1.33 7.26 -25.59
CA GLU A 27 2.05 8.05 -26.60
C GLU A 27 2.16 7.32 -27.95
N GLU A 28 2.50 6.03 -27.95
CA GLU A 28 2.55 5.17 -29.14
C GLU A 28 1.15 4.95 -29.71
N SER A 29 0.14 4.82 -28.85
CA SER A 29 -1.26 4.73 -29.25
C SER A 29 -1.75 6.05 -29.82
N ALA A 30 -1.34 7.19 -29.25
CA ALA A 30 -1.68 8.50 -29.77
C ALA A 30 -1.01 8.77 -31.13
N ASP A 31 0.28 8.43 -31.28
CA ASP A 31 1.02 8.56 -32.54
C ASP A 31 0.46 7.63 -33.63
N ALA A 32 0.20 6.35 -33.30
CA ALA A 32 -0.43 5.42 -34.22
C ALA A 32 -1.86 5.84 -34.59
N LEU A 33 -2.63 6.39 -33.63
CA LEU A 33 -3.95 6.95 -33.88
C LEU A 33 -3.86 8.13 -34.85
N ALA A 34 -2.94 9.06 -34.63
CA ALA A 34 -2.74 10.22 -35.50
C ALA A 34 -2.38 9.78 -36.93
N LYS A 35 -1.35 8.93 -37.07
CA LYS A 35 -0.89 8.41 -38.37
C LYS A 35 -1.97 7.63 -39.12
N ALA A 36 -2.70 6.75 -38.42
CA ALA A 36 -3.77 5.97 -39.05
C ALA A 36 -4.98 6.86 -39.44
N THR A 37 -5.28 7.89 -38.64
CA THR A 37 -6.33 8.88 -38.94
C THR A 37 -5.98 9.71 -40.17
N GLU A 38 -4.71 10.09 -40.32
CA GLU A 38 -4.21 10.81 -41.51
C GLU A 38 -4.19 9.92 -42.76
N ALA A 39 -3.88 8.63 -42.61
CA ALA A 39 -3.81 7.69 -43.73
C ALA A 39 -5.19 7.25 -44.25
N LEU A 40 -6.21 7.20 -43.38
CA LEU A 40 -7.56 6.76 -43.73
C LEU A 40 -8.19 7.50 -44.94
N PRO A 41 -8.23 8.85 -45.00
CA PRO A 41 -8.79 9.55 -46.16
C PRO A 41 -8.00 9.27 -47.45
N LEU A 42 -6.69 9.07 -47.36
CA LEU A 42 -5.84 8.77 -48.52
C LEU A 42 -6.16 7.39 -49.11
N PHE A 43 -6.39 6.37 -48.27
CA PHE A 43 -6.82 5.05 -48.76
C PHE A 43 -8.23 5.07 -49.35
N ARG A 44 -9.11 5.93 -48.83
CA ARG A 44 -10.44 6.15 -49.40
C ARG A 44 -10.36 6.81 -50.78
N GLU A 45 -9.54 7.84 -50.93
CA GLU A 45 -9.29 8.51 -52.23
C GLU A 45 -8.64 7.58 -53.25
N ALA A 46 -7.74 6.71 -52.79
CA ALA A 46 -7.10 5.68 -53.62
C ALA A 46 -8.04 4.50 -53.96
N GLY A 47 -9.24 4.43 -53.36
CA GLY A 47 -10.19 3.33 -53.57
C GLY A 47 -9.71 1.97 -53.02
N SER A 48 -8.74 1.96 -52.09
CA SER A 48 -8.17 0.72 -51.54
C SER A 48 -8.98 0.23 -50.34
N GLY A 49 -9.94 -0.67 -50.58
CA GLY A 49 -10.76 -1.28 -49.51
C GLY A 49 -9.91 -1.94 -48.41
N GLU A 50 -8.84 -2.65 -48.80
CA GLU A 50 -7.89 -3.26 -47.87
C GLU A 50 -7.19 -2.21 -47.00
N GLY A 51 -6.67 -1.13 -47.60
CA GLY A 51 -6.00 -0.05 -46.88
C GLY A 51 -6.94 0.74 -45.96
N VAL A 52 -8.20 0.92 -46.38
CA VAL A 52 -9.25 1.50 -45.53
C VAL A 52 -9.51 0.62 -44.31
N ALA A 53 -9.68 -0.69 -44.51
CA ALA A 53 -9.92 -1.64 -43.42
C ALA A 53 -8.73 -1.71 -42.43
N ASP A 54 -7.50 -1.64 -42.93
CA ASP A 54 -6.29 -1.63 -42.11
C ASP A 54 -6.13 -0.33 -41.29
N ALA A 55 -6.37 0.81 -41.92
CA ALA A 55 -6.33 2.10 -41.24
C ALA A 55 -7.40 2.16 -40.14
N LEU A 56 -8.63 1.71 -40.42
CA LEU A 56 -9.70 1.62 -39.43
C LEU A 56 -9.35 0.67 -38.28
N LEU A 57 -8.81 -0.52 -38.58
CA LEU A 57 -8.39 -1.47 -37.56
C LEU A 57 -7.32 -0.87 -36.64
N ALA A 58 -6.37 -0.10 -37.19
CA ALA A 58 -5.34 0.60 -36.42
C ALA A 58 -5.90 1.76 -35.58
N ILE A 59 -6.86 2.54 -36.10
CA ILE A 59 -7.54 3.62 -35.37
C ILE A 59 -8.33 3.03 -34.20
N VAL A 60 -9.17 2.03 -34.46
CA VAL A 60 -10.02 1.38 -33.45
C VAL A 60 -9.16 0.73 -32.38
N ALA A 61 -8.11 -0.01 -32.77
CA ALA A 61 -7.14 -0.58 -31.82
C ALA A 61 -6.50 0.50 -30.93
N SER A 62 -6.12 1.65 -31.50
CA SER A 62 -5.46 2.73 -30.76
C SER A 62 -6.43 3.47 -29.84
N GLN A 63 -7.67 3.71 -30.27
CA GLN A 63 -8.73 4.29 -29.42
C GLN A 63 -9.11 3.33 -28.29
N VAL A 64 -9.20 2.03 -28.58
CA VAL A 64 -9.34 0.99 -27.56
C VAL A 64 -8.14 1.07 -26.62
N ALA A 65 -6.89 1.19 -27.06
CA ALA A 65 -5.72 1.34 -26.18
C ALA A 65 -5.79 2.58 -25.26
N LEU A 66 -6.35 3.68 -25.76
CA LEU A 66 -6.51 4.96 -25.03
C LEU A 66 -7.75 5.03 -24.12
N GLY A 67 -8.52 3.95 -23.98
CA GLY A 67 -9.74 3.96 -23.15
C GLY A 67 -11.00 4.48 -23.86
N ARG A 68 -10.90 4.96 -25.10
CA ARG A 68 -11.97 5.59 -25.87
C ARG A 68 -12.85 4.56 -26.60
N ARG A 69 -13.38 3.60 -25.84
CA ARG A 69 -14.12 2.45 -26.41
C ARG A 69 -15.44 2.83 -27.09
N ALA A 70 -16.12 3.87 -26.61
CA ALA A 70 -17.35 4.34 -27.23
C ALA A 70 -17.10 4.98 -28.61
N GLU A 71 -16.03 5.77 -28.73
CA GLU A 71 -15.58 6.34 -30.01
C GLU A 71 -15.16 5.23 -30.99
N ALA A 72 -14.39 4.27 -30.48
CA ALA A 72 -13.94 3.10 -31.24
C ALA A 72 -15.11 2.27 -31.80
N ARG A 73 -16.13 1.99 -30.98
CA ARG A 73 -17.35 1.30 -31.41
C ARG A 73 -18.16 2.15 -32.40
N GLY A 74 -18.27 3.46 -32.14
CA GLY A 74 -18.95 4.40 -33.02
C GLY A 74 -18.33 4.50 -34.41
N LEU A 75 -17.03 4.24 -34.54
CA LEU A 75 -16.31 4.17 -35.82
C LEU A 75 -16.44 2.79 -36.48
N ALA A 76 -16.23 1.70 -35.74
CA ALA A 76 -16.18 0.36 -36.32
C ALA A 76 -17.57 -0.13 -36.80
N GLN A 77 -18.65 0.23 -36.10
CA GLN A 77 -19.98 -0.33 -36.37
C GLN A 77 -20.62 0.14 -37.68
N PRO A 78 -20.52 1.44 -38.09
CA PRO A 78 -20.94 1.86 -39.42
C PRO A 78 -20.08 1.29 -40.53
N GLU A 79 -18.76 1.22 -40.35
CA GLU A 79 -17.82 0.73 -41.38
C GLU A 79 -17.97 -0.78 -41.63
N LEU A 80 -18.29 -1.57 -40.61
CA LEU A 80 -18.66 -2.98 -40.78
C LEU A 80 -19.79 -3.14 -41.82
N LYS A 81 -20.86 -2.36 -41.67
CA LYS A 81 -22.00 -2.41 -42.61
C LYS A 81 -21.59 -2.05 -44.03
N LEU A 82 -20.72 -1.05 -44.18
CA LEU A 82 -20.22 -0.64 -45.50
C LEU A 82 -19.39 -1.74 -46.17
N PHE A 83 -18.53 -2.43 -45.42
CA PHE A 83 -17.78 -3.57 -45.96
C PHE A 83 -18.69 -4.76 -46.31
N GLU A 84 -19.72 -5.03 -45.51
CA GLU A 84 -20.72 -6.07 -45.79
C GLU A 84 -21.51 -5.76 -47.07
N GLU A 85 -21.99 -4.52 -47.23
CA GLU A 85 -22.71 -4.05 -48.42
C GLU A 85 -21.83 -4.06 -49.67
N ALA A 86 -20.53 -3.78 -49.52
CA ALA A 86 -19.54 -3.85 -50.59
C ALA A 86 -19.11 -5.28 -50.93
N GLY A 87 -19.52 -6.29 -50.15
CA GLY A 87 -19.08 -7.68 -50.31
C GLY A 87 -17.60 -7.91 -49.94
N ASP A 88 -16.96 -6.96 -49.26
CA ASP A 88 -15.58 -7.09 -48.78
C ASP A 88 -15.54 -7.89 -47.48
N ARG A 89 -15.45 -9.21 -47.62
CA ARG A 89 -15.38 -10.15 -46.49
C ARG A 89 -14.18 -9.90 -45.59
N ALA A 90 -13.04 -9.49 -46.14
CA ALA A 90 -11.81 -9.27 -45.36
C ALA A 90 -11.94 -7.99 -44.51
N GLY A 91 -12.47 -6.91 -45.09
CA GLY A 91 -12.78 -5.68 -44.38
C GLY A 91 -13.82 -5.88 -43.28
N ALA A 92 -14.90 -6.62 -43.57
CA ALA A 92 -15.93 -6.95 -42.58
C ALA A 92 -15.36 -7.75 -41.40
N ALA A 93 -14.56 -8.80 -41.65
CA ALA A 93 -13.94 -9.60 -40.60
C ALA A 93 -13.00 -8.77 -39.70
N LYS A 94 -12.22 -7.83 -40.28
CA LYS A 94 -11.38 -6.89 -39.51
C LYS A 94 -12.22 -5.99 -38.60
N MET A 95 -13.37 -5.49 -39.07
CA MET A 95 -14.25 -4.67 -38.26
C MET A 95 -14.97 -5.46 -37.16
N ARG A 96 -15.36 -6.72 -37.42
CA ARG A 96 -15.90 -7.62 -36.37
C ARG A 96 -14.88 -7.88 -35.27
N LEU A 97 -13.63 -8.20 -35.64
CA LEU A 97 -12.54 -8.35 -34.67
C LEU A 97 -12.36 -7.06 -33.84
N ALA A 98 -12.41 -5.90 -34.49
CA ALA A 98 -12.28 -4.60 -33.83
C ALA A 98 -13.45 -4.29 -32.87
N LEU A 99 -14.68 -4.65 -33.24
CA LEU A 99 -15.87 -4.53 -32.38
C LEU A 99 -15.80 -5.47 -31.18
N SER A 100 -15.33 -6.71 -31.38
CA SER A 100 -15.03 -7.63 -30.28
C SER A 100 -14.04 -7.01 -29.31
N GLU A 101 -12.95 -6.38 -29.77
CA GLU A 101 -11.96 -5.68 -28.92
C GLU A 101 -12.56 -4.48 -28.15
N CYS A 102 -13.61 -3.84 -28.67
CA CYS A 102 -14.32 -2.74 -28.01
C CYS A 102 -15.22 -3.22 -26.85
N GLY A 103 -15.85 -4.40 -26.97
CA GLY A 103 -16.71 -5.01 -25.96
C GLY A 103 -15.90 -5.87 -24.99
N VAL A 104 -15.60 -5.38 -23.78
CA VAL A 104 -14.61 -6.01 -22.89
C VAL A 104 -14.99 -7.46 -22.51
N THR A 105 -16.28 -7.81 -22.40
CA THR A 105 -16.78 -9.18 -22.11
C THR A 105 -18.23 -9.36 -22.58
N GLY A 106 -18.62 -10.56 -22.99
CA GLY A 106 -20.02 -10.95 -23.26
C GLY A 106 -20.21 -11.71 -24.58
N ASP A 107 -21.41 -12.29 -24.77
CA ASP A 107 -21.74 -13.17 -25.90
C ASP A 107 -21.59 -12.49 -27.28
N GLU A 108 -21.84 -11.17 -27.36
CA GLU A 108 -21.67 -10.39 -28.60
C GLU A 108 -20.19 -10.35 -29.02
N ALA A 109 -19.28 -10.05 -28.08
CA ALA A 109 -17.84 -9.98 -28.37
C ALA A 109 -17.24 -11.35 -28.69
N LEU A 110 -17.77 -12.41 -28.09
CA LEU A 110 -17.38 -13.79 -28.39
C LEU A 110 -17.78 -14.16 -29.82
N ARG A 111 -19.06 -13.94 -30.18
CA ARG A 111 -19.58 -14.20 -31.53
C ARG A 111 -18.80 -13.42 -32.60
N ASP A 112 -18.57 -12.12 -32.38
CA ASP A 112 -17.82 -11.28 -33.31
C ASP A 112 -16.39 -11.80 -33.53
N ALA A 113 -15.75 -12.35 -32.49
CA ALA A 113 -14.41 -12.93 -32.59
C ALA A 113 -14.41 -14.30 -33.27
N GLU A 114 -15.43 -15.14 -33.05
CA GLU A 114 -15.59 -16.44 -33.72
C GLU A 114 -15.84 -16.27 -35.21
N GLU A 115 -16.77 -15.40 -35.58
CA GLU A 115 -17.08 -15.09 -36.98
C GLU A 115 -15.87 -14.49 -37.70
N ALA A 116 -15.14 -13.56 -37.05
CA ALA A 116 -13.91 -13.01 -37.60
C ALA A 116 -12.83 -14.08 -37.80
N ARG A 117 -12.62 -14.98 -36.83
CA ARG A 117 -11.66 -16.09 -36.95
C ARG A 117 -11.99 -16.97 -38.14
N ASP A 118 -13.25 -17.37 -38.29
CA ASP A 118 -13.67 -18.30 -39.33
C ASP A 118 -13.58 -17.66 -40.73
N ASP A 119 -13.96 -16.38 -40.85
CA ASP A 119 -13.72 -15.61 -42.09
C ASP A 119 -12.22 -15.52 -42.42
N PHE A 120 -11.35 -15.22 -41.44
CA PHE A 120 -9.90 -15.16 -41.69
C PHE A 120 -9.31 -16.51 -42.11
N ARG A 121 -9.80 -17.61 -41.52
CA ARG A 121 -9.39 -18.96 -41.89
C ARG A 121 -9.78 -19.29 -43.33
N GLU A 122 -11.02 -19.03 -43.71
CA GLU A 122 -11.50 -19.27 -45.08
C GLU A 122 -10.76 -18.42 -46.12
N LEU A 123 -10.38 -17.19 -45.75
CA LEU A 123 -9.63 -16.27 -46.59
C LEU A 123 -8.12 -16.57 -46.61
N GLY A 124 -7.62 -17.51 -45.79
CA GLY A 124 -6.20 -17.82 -45.68
C GLY A 124 -5.36 -16.70 -45.04
N LEU A 125 -5.99 -15.82 -44.24
CA LEU A 125 -5.36 -14.68 -43.60
C LEU A 125 -4.79 -15.06 -42.22
N ALA A 126 -3.77 -15.91 -42.21
CA ALA A 126 -3.22 -16.56 -41.01
C ALA A 126 -2.87 -15.59 -39.85
N ALA A 127 -2.27 -14.43 -40.15
CA ALA A 127 -1.93 -13.44 -39.11
C ALA A 127 -3.17 -12.82 -38.42
N HIS A 128 -4.27 -12.65 -39.17
CA HIS A 128 -5.52 -12.14 -38.63
C HIS A 128 -6.31 -13.24 -37.91
N GLU A 129 -6.27 -14.47 -38.42
CA GLU A 129 -6.81 -15.65 -37.73
C GLU A 129 -6.14 -15.82 -36.36
N ALA A 130 -4.81 -15.73 -36.29
CA ALA A 130 -4.05 -15.82 -35.04
C ALA A 130 -4.48 -14.77 -34.01
N ARG A 131 -4.72 -13.53 -34.46
CA ARG A 131 -5.19 -12.45 -33.60
C ARG A 131 -6.62 -12.66 -33.11
N ALA A 132 -7.50 -13.19 -33.95
CA ALA A 132 -8.84 -13.58 -33.53
C ALA A 132 -8.80 -14.73 -32.51
N CYS A 133 -7.92 -15.72 -32.69
CA CYS A 133 -7.67 -16.78 -31.71
C CYS A 133 -7.16 -16.24 -30.36
N LEU A 134 -6.26 -15.26 -30.34
CA LEU A 134 -5.87 -14.57 -29.09
C LEU A 134 -7.06 -13.86 -28.42
N ARG A 135 -7.95 -13.27 -29.22
CA ARG A 135 -9.14 -12.60 -28.68
C ARG A 135 -10.09 -13.60 -28.04
N LEU A 136 -10.29 -14.76 -28.67
CA LEU A 136 -11.08 -15.87 -28.14
C LEU A 136 -10.48 -16.42 -26.85
N ALA A 137 -9.16 -16.62 -26.80
CA ALA A 137 -8.46 -17.04 -25.58
C ALA A 137 -8.71 -16.09 -24.41
N ALA A 138 -8.77 -14.77 -24.67
CA ALA A 138 -9.06 -13.77 -23.64
C ALA A 138 -10.54 -13.70 -23.22
N LEU A 139 -11.47 -14.15 -24.07
CA LEU A 139 -12.91 -14.16 -23.82
C LEU A 139 -13.43 -15.50 -23.26
N ALA A 140 -12.61 -16.55 -23.31
CA ALA A 140 -13.01 -17.90 -22.97
C ALA A 140 -13.51 -18.05 -21.52
N HIS A 141 -14.73 -18.57 -21.38
CA HIS A 141 -15.32 -18.91 -20.09
C HIS A 141 -14.62 -20.12 -19.47
N GLN A 142 -14.40 -21.18 -20.26
CA GLN A 142 -13.63 -22.36 -19.85
C GLN A 142 -12.15 -22.16 -20.17
N ALA A 143 -11.27 -22.66 -19.30
CA ALA A 143 -9.83 -22.41 -19.46
C ALA A 143 -9.22 -23.33 -20.53
N GLU A 144 -9.81 -24.50 -20.75
CA GLU A 144 -9.45 -25.49 -21.76
C GLU A 144 -9.70 -24.93 -23.18
N GLU A 145 -10.91 -24.43 -23.44
CA GLU A 145 -11.26 -23.78 -24.73
C GLU A 145 -10.37 -22.57 -25.03
N GLY A 146 -10.07 -21.77 -23.99
CA GLY A 146 -9.16 -20.64 -24.13
C GLY A 146 -7.73 -21.07 -24.43
N LEU A 147 -7.28 -22.18 -23.84
CA LEU A 147 -5.94 -22.72 -24.06
C LEU A 147 -5.78 -23.25 -25.48
N GLU A 148 -6.78 -23.98 -26.00
CA GLU A 148 -6.80 -24.42 -27.40
C GLU A 148 -6.69 -23.23 -28.36
N ALA A 149 -7.44 -22.14 -28.10
CA ALA A 149 -7.36 -20.93 -28.89
C ALA A 149 -5.99 -20.24 -28.80
N ALA A 150 -5.36 -20.22 -27.62
CA ALA A 150 -4.02 -19.66 -27.45
C ALA A 150 -2.93 -20.48 -28.16
N GLU A 151 -3.01 -21.81 -28.11
CA GLU A 151 -2.08 -22.73 -28.79
C GLU A 151 -2.24 -22.67 -30.32
N ALA A 152 -3.48 -22.54 -30.82
CA ALA A 152 -3.73 -22.29 -32.23
C ALA A 152 -3.12 -20.95 -32.69
N ALA A 153 -3.24 -19.90 -31.87
CA ALA A 153 -2.62 -18.61 -32.16
C ALA A 153 -1.07 -18.71 -32.19
N GLU A 154 -0.45 -19.43 -31.26
CA GLU A 154 1.01 -19.66 -31.22
C GLU A 154 1.49 -20.27 -32.55
N GLN A 155 0.87 -21.36 -32.99
CA GLN A 155 1.25 -22.06 -34.23
C GLN A 155 1.09 -21.16 -35.46
N LEU A 156 0.00 -20.40 -35.53
CA LEU A 156 -0.24 -19.49 -36.65
C LEU A 156 0.78 -18.36 -36.68
N PHE A 157 1.10 -17.73 -35.54
CA PHE A 157 2.13 -16.69 -35.47
C PHE A 157 3.52 -17.23 -35.79
N GLN A 158 3.85 -18.44 -35.32
CA GLN A 158 5.11 -19.10 -35.64
C GLN A 158 5.23 -19.37 -37.14
N SER A 159 4.18 -19.87 -37.79
CA SER A 159 4.15 -20.10 -39.24
C SER A 159 4.25 -18.80 -40.05
N ALA A 160 3.75 -17.69 -39.51
CA ALA A 160 3.80 -16.37 -40.11
C ALA A 160 5.14 -15.63 -39.85
N GLY A 161 6.01 -16.18 -39.00
CA GLY A 161 7.25 -15.52 -38.58
C GLY A 161 7.03 -14.30 -37.67
N ASP A 162 5.86 -14.18 -37.05
CA ASP A 162 5.54 -13.08 -36.13
C ASP A 162 5.95 -13.45 -34.70
N ALA A 163 7.21 -13.20 -34.38
CA ALA A 163 7.78 -13.48 -33.05
C ALA A 163 7.07 -12.72 -31.91
N LYS A 164 6.47 -11.56 -32.19
CA LYS A 164 5.73 -10.78 -31.18
C LYS A 164 4.36 -11.41 -30.90
N GLY A 165 3.67 -11.83 -31.96
CA GLY A 165 2.43 -12.58 -31.88
C GLY A 165 2.63 -13.91 -31.15
N GLU A 166 3.69 -14.64 -31.48
CA GLU A 166 4.09 -15.89 -30.82
C GLU A 166 4.28 -15.69 -29.30
N ALA A 167 5.06 -14.69 -28.90
CA ALA A 167 5.27 -14.36 -27.49
C ALA A 167 3.95 -13.97 -26.76
N SER A 168 3.03 -13.31 -27.47
CA SER A 168 1.72 -12.92 -26.92
C SER A 168 0.78 -14.12 -26.73
N ALA A 169 0.84 -15.10 -27.63
CA ALA A 169 0.14 -16.37 -27.50
C ALA A 169 0.66 -17.22 -26.35
N LEU A 170 1.99 -17.34 -26.24
CA LEU A 170 2.66 -18.01 -25.13
C LEU A 170 2.29 -17.37 -23.78
N HIS A 171 2.30 -16.04 -23.68
CA HIS A 171 1.86 -15.35 -22.46
C HIS A 171 0.40 -15.67 -22.09
N SER A 172 -0.48 -15.72 -23.08
CA SER A 172 -1.91 -16.01 -22.86
C SER A 172 -2.11 -17.47 -22.44
N ALA A 173 -1.44 -18.41 -23.11
CA ALA A 173 -1.44 -19.83 -22.74
C ALA A 173 -0.92 -20.06 -21.31
N ALA A 174 0.13 -19.34 -20.89
CA ALA A 174 0.64 -19.40 -19.53
C ALA A 174 -0.43 -18.98 -18.50
N LEU A 175 -1.17 -17.89 -18.74
CA LEU A 175 -2.26 -17.44 -17.85
C LEU A 175 -3.43 -18.45 -17.79
N LEU A 176 -3.73 -19.12 -18.90
CA LEU A 176 -4.79 -20.14 -18.97
C LEU A 176 -4.38 -21.43 -18.26
N LYS A 177 -3.14 -21.88 -18.41
CA LYS A 177 -2.58 -23.02 -17.66
C LYS A 177 -2.59 -22.78 -16.15
N LEU A 178 -2.45 -21.53 -15.69
CA LEU A 178 -2.68 -21.18 -14.27
C LEU A 178 -4.12 -21.33 -13.80
N ARG A 179 -5.10 -21.08 -14.67
CA ARG A 179 -6.51 -21.32 -14.34
C ARG A 179 -6.82 -22.80 -14.24
N LEU A 180 -6.05 -23.64 -14.96
CA LEU A 180 -6.12 -25.10 -14.93
C LEU A 180 -5.27 -25.74 -13.82
N GLU A 181 -4.62 -24.94 -12.98
CA GLU A 181 -3.70 -25.40 -11.92
C GLU A 181 -2.46 -26.17 -12.43
N ASP A 182 -2.15 -26.10 -13.73
CA ASP A 182 -0.92 -26.63 -14.32
C ASP A 182 0.22 -25.61 -14.20
N HIS A 183 0.71 -25.47 -12.97
CA HIS A 183 1.72 -24.49 -12.62
C HIS A 183 3.08 -24.74 -13.28
N ALA A 184 3.47 -26.01 -13.47
CA ALA A 184 4.76 -26.35 -14.03
C ALA A 184 4.85 -25.96 -15.51
N GLU A 185 3.82 -26.30 -16.30
CA GLU A 185 3.77 -25.89 -17.69
C GLU A 185 3.54 -24.38 -17.85
N ALA A 186 2.73 -23.75 -16.98
CA ALA A 186 2.53 -22.31 -17.00
C ALA A 186 3.86 -21.53 -16.85
N MET A 187 4.74 -21.99 -15.96
CA MET A 187 6.07 -21.40 -15.76
C MET A 187 6.95 -21.57 -16.99
N ALA A 188 7.02 -22.78 -17.55
CA ALA A 188 7.83 -23.05 -18.74
C ALA A 188 7.40 -22.23 -19.96
N VAL A 189 6.10 -22.16 -20.21
CA VAL A 189 5.51 -21.42 -21.34
C VAL A 189 5.67 -19.91 -21.15
N GLY A 190 5.42 -19.39 -19.95
CA GLY A 190 5.59 -17.96 -19.69
C GLY A 190 7.05 -17.51 -19.76
N GLN A 191 8.02 -18.36 -19.40
CA GLN A 191 9.44 -18.03 -19.52
C GLN A 191 9.86 -17.89 -20.98
N ARG A 192 9.35 -18.76 -21.87
CA ARG A 192 9.54 -18.63 -23.34
C ARG A 192 8.98 -17.30 -23.84
N ALA A 193 7.79 -16.89 -23.40
CA ALA A 193 7.22 -15.59 -23.75
C ALA A 193 8.12 -14.43 -23.32
N CYS A 194 8.68 -14.49 -22.11
CA CYS A 194 9.58 -13.46 -21.59
C CYS A 194 10.87 -13.34 -22.42
N SER A 195 11.50 -14.46 -22.75
CA SER A 195 12.70 -14.50 -23.58
C SER A 195 12.46 -13.86 -24.95
N LEU A 196 11.37 -14.22 -25.62
CA LEU A 196 11.02 -13.62 -26.91
C LEU A 196 10.77 -12.11 -26.80
N PHE A 197 10.04 -11.63 -25.78
CA PHE A 197 9.84 -10.19 -25.60
C PHE A 197 11.14 -9.44 -25.32
N GLN A 198 12.08 -10.06 -24.60
CA GLN A 198 13.39 -9.50 -24.32
C GLN A 198 14.25 -9.43 -25.59
N GLU A 199 14.29 -10.49 -26.40
CA GLU A 199 15.01 -10.52 -27.68
C GLU A 199 14.51 -9.46 -28.67
N LEU A 200 13.20 -9.19 -28.65
CA LEU A 200 12.55 -8.16 -29.46
C LEU A 200 12.72 -6.74 -28.90
N GLY A 201 13.32 -6.57 -27.71
CA GLY A 201 13.46 -5.29 -27.03
C GLY A 201 12.13 -4.70 -26.52
N LEU A 202 11.06 -5.51 -26.45
CA LEU A 202 9.71 -5.08 -26.11
C LEU A 202 9.53 -5.03 -24.58
N SER A 203 10.20 -4.07 -23.95
CA SER A 203 10.39 -4.04 -22.49
C SER A 203 9.08 -3.94 -21.68
N ARG A 204 8.01 -3.36 -22.23
CA ARG A 204 6.67 -3.36 -21.57
C ARG A 204 5.99 -4.73 -21.58
N LEU A 205 6.17 -5.47 -22.66
CA LEU A 205 5.60 -6.81 -22.81
C LEU A 205 6.36 -7.82 -21.98
N GLU A 206 7.69 -7.68 -21.99
CA GLU A 206 8.61 -8.36 -21.09
C GLU A 206 8.18 -8.16 -19.62
N ALA A 207 7.88 -6.92 -19.22
CA ALA A 207 7.38 -6.60 -17.89
C ALA A 207 6.07 -7.32 -17.54
N ARG A 208 5.11 -7.30 -18.46
CA ARG A 208 3.79 -7.92 -18.25
C ARG A 208 3.87 -9.45 -18.20
N ALA A 209 4.67 -10.05 -19.06
CA ALA A 209 4.86 -11.50 -19.10
C ALA A 209 5.48 -12.01 -17.80
N ARG A 210 6.50 -11.31 -17.29
CA ARG A 210 7.13 -11.59 -16.01
C ARG A 210 6.20 -11.37 -14.82
N ALA A 211 5.33 -10.37 -14.86
CA ALA A 211 4.30 -10.19 -13.83
C ALA A 211 3.28 -11.36 -13.80
N GLY A 212 2.94 -11.93 -14.95
CA GLY A 212 2.10 -13.13 -15.04
C GLY A 212 2.79 -14.37 -14.46
N LEU A 213 4.08 -14.56 -14.72
CA LEU A 213 4.89 -15.61 -14.11
C LEU A 213 5.06 -15.43 -12.59
N ALA A 214 5.15 -14.19 -12.10
CA ALA A 214 5.17 -13.94 -10.67
C ALA A 214 3.87 -14.39 -9.99
N ASP A 215 2.70 -14.18 -10.61
CA ASP A 215 1.42 -14.71 -10.11
C ASP A 215 1.36 -16.26 -10.21
N ALA A 216 1.96 -16.84 -11.24
CA ALA A 216 2.08 -18.29 -11.43
C ALA A 216 2.81 -18.96 -10.27
N ALA A 217 4.03 -18.49 -10.01
CA ALA A 217 4.91 -19.03 -9.00
C ALA A 217 4.39 -18.80 -7.56
N LEU A 218 3.53 -17.80 -7.34
CA LEU A 218 2.82 -17.63 -6.07
C LEU A 218 1.68 -18.62 -5.83
N ARG A 219 0.97 -19.02 -6.89
CA ARG A 219 -0.15 -19.96 -6.80
C ARG A 219 0.34 -21.41 -6.69
N TYR A 220 1.53 -21.68 -7.20
CA TYR A 220 2.18 -22.98 -7.02
C TYR A 220 2.47 -23.27 -5.54
N ARG A 221 1.82 -24.30 -4.99
CA ARG A 221 2.02 -24.73 -3.59
C ARG A 221 2.58 -26.16 -3.53
N PRO A 222 3.89 -26.34 -3.74
CA PRO A 222 4.50 -27.64 -3.53
C PRO A 222 4.40 -28.05 -2.05
N GLY A 223 4.32 -29.37 -1.78
CA GLY A 223 4.09 -29.90 -0.44
C GLY A 223 5.20 -29.56 0.57
N GLU A 224 6.43 -29.41 0.09
CA GLU A 224 7.60 -29.12 0.92
C GLU A 224 7.80 -27.61 1.15
N ALA A 225 8.20 -27.23 2.36
CA ALA A 225 8.43 -25.83 2.74
C ALA A 225 9.54 -25.17 1.91
N GLU A 226 10.58 -25.92 1.57
CA GLU A 226 11.74 -25.45 0.81
C GLU A 226 11.43 -25.26 -0.68
N ALA A 227 10.57 -26.10 -1.26
CA ALA A 227 10.05 -25.90 -2.61
C ALA A 227 9.10 -24.69 -2.68
N ARG A 228 8.30 -24.44 -1.62
CA ARG A 228 7.46 -23.24 -1.52
C ARG A 228 8.29 -21.95 -1.44
N ARG A 229 9.43 -22.01 -0.72
CA ARG A 229 10.37 -20.88 -0.65
C ARG A 229 10.98 -20.59 -2.01
N ARG A 230 11.53 -21.60 -2.69
CA ARG A 230 12.10 -21.46 -4.05
C ARG A 230 11.11 -20.87 -5.06
N SER A 231 9.85 -21.32 -5.02
CA SER A 231 8.78 -20.76 -5.88
C SER A 231 8.47 -19.29 -5.58
N ALA A 232 8.51 -18.90 -4.30
CA ALA A 232 8.32 -17.50 -3.92
C ALA A 232 9.51 -16.60 -4.31
N ASP A 233 10.73 -17.13 -4.27
CA ASP A 233 11.96 -16.43 -4.69
C ASP A 233 11.95 -16.20 -6.21
N GLU A 234 11.60 -17.22 -6.98
CA GLU A 234 11.44 -17.15 -8.44
C GLU A 234 10.36 -16.12 -8.83
N ALA A 235 9.21 -16.11 -8.13
CA ALA A 235 8.16 -15.11 -8.32
C ALA A 235 8.65 -13.67 -8.09
N MET A 236 9.59 -13.50 -7.15
CA MET A 236 10.14 -12.19 -6.78
C MET A 236 11.10 -11.66 -7.84
N GLU A 237 12.04 -12.49 -8.28
CA GLU A 237 13.00 -12.16 -9.35
C GLU A 237 12.26 -11.75 -10.63
N LEU A 238 11.20 -12.49 -10.97
CA LEU A 238 10.31 -12.15 -12.08
C LEU A 238 9.63 -10.78 -11.88
N ALA A 239 9.16 -10.46 -10.67
CA ALA A 239 8.52 -9.17 -10.39
C ALA A 239 9.49 -7.97 -10.40
N GLU A 240 10.77 -8.18 -10.09
CA GLU A 240 11.82 -7.14 -10.14
C GLU A 240 12.27 -6.89 -11.58
N THR A 241 12.61 -7.95 -12.30
CA THR A 241 12.96 -7.87 -13.72
C THR A 241 11.77 -7.40 -14.57
N ALA A 242 10.53 -7.58 -14.11
CA ALA A 242 9.36 -6.94 -14.70
C ALA A 242 9.39 -5.42 -14.56
N PHE A 243 9.74 -4.92 -13.37
CA PHE A 243 9.81 -3.48 -13.13
C PHE A 243 10.96 -2.83 -13.90
N GLU A 244 12.13 -3.45 -13.95
CA GLU A 244 13.26 -2.94 -14.73
C GLU A 244 12.94 -2.85 -16.23
N ALA A 245 12.23 -3.84 -16.75
CA ALA A 245 11.75 -3.80 -18.13
C ALA A 245 10.71 -2.69 -18.34
N PHE A 246 9.83 -2.45 -17.35
CA PHE A 246 8.91 -1.32 -17.40
C PHE A 246 9.65 0.04 -17.38
N ASP A 247 10.66 0.20 -16.52
CA ASP A 247 11.46 1.43 -16.41
C ASP A 247 12.24 1.72 -17.71
N ARG A 248 12.85 0.70 -18.34
CA ARG A 248 13.50 0.83 -19.65
C ARG A 248 12.56 1.36 -20.75
N SER A 249 11.25 1.20 -20.59
CA SER A 249 10.26 1.60 -21.59
C SER A 249 9.77 3.05 -21.52
N GLN A 250 10.23 3.86 -20.55
CA GLN A 250 9.82 5.28 -20.40
C GLN A 250 10.98 6.30 -20.28
N PRO A 251 11.94 6.38 -21.22
CA PRO A 251 13.15 7.21 -21.10
C PRO A 251 12.95 8.70 -20.82
N GLN A 252 11.82 9.28 -21.27
CA GLN A 252 11.60 10.73 -21.36
C GLN A 252 10.72 11.29 -20.26
N ALA A 253 10.03 10.46 -19.48
CA ALA A 253 9.21 10.90 -18.34
C ALA A 253 10.04 11.61 -17.24
N TRP A 254 11.37 11.54 -17.34
CA TRP A 254 12.33 12.14 -16.41
C TRP A 254 13.21 13.23 -17.05
N ALA A 255 12.97 13.59 -18.33
CA ALA A 255 13.80 14.49 -19.12
C ALA A 255 13.22 15.91 -19.28
N LEU A 256 12.30 16.33 -18.41
CA LEU A 256 11.78 17.70 -18.40
C LEU A 256 12.46 18.54 -17.30
N ASP A 257 13.35 19.41 -17.80
CA ASP A 257 14.08 20.54 -17.22
C ASP A 257 15.58 20.31 -16.92
N VAL A 258 16.38 20.48 -17.97
CA VAL A 258 17.86 20.48 -17.96
C VAL A 258 18.41 21.92 -18.09
N SER A 259 17.63 22.94 -17.72
CA SER A 259 18.03 24.35 -17.92
C SER A 259 18.26 25.18 -16.64
N SER A 260 18.13 24.57 -15.45
CA SER A 260 18.51 25.23 -14.20
C SER A 260 19.60 24.44 -13.47
N ASP A 261 20.67 25.13 -13.06
CA ASP A 261 21.86 24.60 -12.35
C ASP A 261 21.56 24.06 -10.94
N ARG A 262 20.48 23.30 -10.73
CA ARG A 262 20.00 22.84 -9.41
C ARG A 262 19.67 21.35 -9.28
N PHE A 263 20.13 20.48 -10.17
CA PHE A 263 19.97 19.03 -9.98
C PHE A 263 21.23 18.24 -10.32
N PRO A 264 21.76 17.38 -9.42
CA PRO A 264 22.75 16.39 -9.80
C PRO A 264 22.09 15.28 -10.63
N VAL A 265 22.82 14.80 -11.64
CA VAL A 265 22.44 13.71 -12.54
C VAL A 265 22.04 12.46 -11.73
N LEU A 266 20.77 12.06 -11.81
CA LEU A 266 20.25 10.84 -11.17
C LEU A 266 20.56 9.62 -12.06
N THR A 267 21.65 8.93 -11.74
CA THR A 267 22.17 7.76 -12.47
C THR A 267 21.63 6.41 -11.97
N ASP A 268 20.89 6.37 -10.86
CA ASP A 268 20.37 5.13 -10.25
C ASP A 268 18.84 5.08 -10.25
N THR A 269 18.31 3.95 -10.74
CA THR A 269 16.92 3.47 -10.70
C THR A 269 16.24 3.59 -9.32
N ARG A 270 16.96 3.41 -8.20
CA ARG A 270 16.39 3.54 -6.84
C ARG A 270 15.97 4.97 -6.49
N THR A 271 16.68 5.96 -7.00
CA THR A 271 16.45 7.38 -6.68
C THR A 271 15.32 7.96 -7.52
N ARG A 272 15.10 7.44 -8.74
CA ARG A 272 13.98 7.83 -9.63
C ARG A 272 12.62 7.39 -9.08
N PHE A 273 12.57 6.26 -8.37
CA PHE A 273 11.39 5.79 -7.62
C PHE A 273 10.90 6.77 -6.54
N GLY A 274 11.82 7.53 -5.93
CA GLY A 274 11.49 8.52 -4.90
C GLY A 274 10.82 9.78 -5.45
N PHE A 275 11.07 10.14 -6.71
CA PHE A 275 10.60 11.39 -7.32
C PHE A 275 9.11 11.35 -7.70
N LEU A 276 8.59 10.17 -8.08
CA LEU A 276 7.15 9.96 -8.34
C LEU A 276 6.27 10.12 -7.08
N ARG A 277 6.87 10.23 -5.89
CA ARG A 277 6.20 10.51 -4.62
C ARG A 277 5.81 12.00 -4.45
N HIS A 278 6.24 12.90 -5.36
CA HIS A 278 6.18 14.36 -5.18
C HIS A 278 5.58 15.17 -6.34
N LEU A 279 4.75 14.59 -7.23
CA LEU A 279 3.92 15.42 -8.10
C LEU A 279 2.89 16.22 -7.28
N PRO A 280 2.79 17.55 -7.46
CA PRO A 280 1.96 18.40 -6.61
C PRO A 280 0.48 18.16 -6.86
N SER A 281 -0.25 18.01 -5.75
CA SER A 281 -1.71 18.06 -5.69
C SER A 281 -2.20 19.47 -5.99
N GLY A 282 -2.78 19.68 -7.16
CA GLY A 282 -3.47 20.91 -7.51
C GLY A 282 -4.66 20.64 -8.42
N GLY A 283 -5.88 20.82 -7.88
CA GLY A 283 -7.11 21.01 -8.64
C GLY A 283 -7.86 19.73 -9.02
N GLU A 284 -9.01 19.54 -8.38
CA GLU A 284 -10.24 18.83 -8.79
C GLU A 284 -10.21 17.80 -9.96
N SER A 285 -10.88 16.66 -9.72
CA SER A 285 -11.24 15.60 -10.68
C SER A 285 -10.17 14.55 -11.03
N LEU A 286 -10.04 13.53 -10.16
CA LEU A 286 -9.46 12.20 -10.51
C LEU A 286 -10.32 11.04 -9.99
N LEU A 287 -11.64 11.22 -9.97
CA LEU A 287 -12.61 10.12 -9.99
C LEU A 287 -13.01 9.88 -11.44
N THR A 288 -12.12 9.28 -12.24
CA THR A 288 -12.38 8.57 -13.52
C THR A 288 -11.06 8.22 -14.22
N MET A 289 -10.24 7.36 -13.62
CA MET A 289 -9.32 6.52 -14.41
C MET A 289 -9.87 5.10 -14.40
N GLY A 290 -10.62 4.80 -15.45
CA GLY A 290 -11.24 3.50 -15.67
C GLY A 290 -10.20 2.42 -15.95
N ASN A 291 -10.05 1.52 -14.98
CA ASN A 291 -9.93 0.08 -15.18
C ASN A 291 -8.87 -0.41 -16.20
N ARG A 292 -7.65 0.10 -16.11
CA ARG A 292 -6.46 -0.46 -16.79
C ARG A 292 -5.32 -0.53 -15.78
N ASP A 293 -4.57 -1.64 -15.81
CA ASP A 293 -3.54 -2.05 -14.84
C ASP A 293 -3.99 -2.78 -13.57
N SER A 294 -5.15 -3.43 -13.58
CA SER A 294 -5.61 -4.26 -12.46
C SER A 294 -4.75 -5.51 -12.20
N CYS A 295 -3.98 -6.00 -13.18
CA CYS A 295 -3.07 -7.14 -12.98
C CYS A 295 -1.73 -6.73 -12.38
N LEU A 296 -1.08 -5.64 -12.83
CA LEU A 296 0.18 -5.20 -12.22
C LEU A 296 -0.08 -4.55 -10.86
N ALA A 297 -1.06 -3.66 -10.73
CA ALA A 297 -1.44 -3.09 -9.43
C ALA A 297 -2.06 -4.14 -8.48
N GLY A 298 -2.78 -5.12 -9.01
CA GLY A 298 -3.36 -6.24 -8.24
C GLY A 298 -2.32 -7.27 -7.81
N CYS A 299 -1.37 -7.63 -8.68
CA CYS A 299 -0.22 -8.48 -8.34
C CYS A 299 0.73 -7.73 -7.42
N LEU A 300 1.03 -6.45 -7.66
CA LEU A 300 1.84 -5.64 -6.74
C LEU A 300 1.16 -5.48 -5.37
N ARG A 301 -0.19 -5.40 -5.29
CA ARG A 301 -0.95 -5.45 -4.03
C ARG A 301 -0.95 -6.84 -3.36
N LYS A 302 -0.94 -7.94 -4.12
CA LYS A 302 -0.92 -9.33 -3.60
C LYS A 302 0.50 -9.85 -3.28
N LEU A 303 1.52 -9.39 -4.01
CA LEU A 303 2.97 -9.58 -3.79
C LEU A 303 3.50 -8.64 -2.70
N TRP A 304 2.76 -7.58 -2.36
CA TRP A 304 3.15 -6.58 -1.38
C TRP A 304 3.54 -7.14 0.01
N PRO A 305 2.86 -8.19 0.53
CA PRO A 305 3.27 -8.83 1.79
C PRO A 305 4.59 -9.62 1.67
N TRP A 306 4.98 -10.05 0.47
CA TRP A 306 6.11 -10.97 0.22
C TRP A 306 7.36 -10.26 -0.33
N ARG A 307 7.22 -9.07 -0.93
CA ARG A 307 8.28 -8.23 -1.58
C ARG A 307 9.44 -7.77 -0.71
N ARG A 308 9.47 -8.25 0.51
CA ARG A 308 9.98 -7.51 1.63
C ARG A 308 10.36 -8.52 2.72
N LEU A 309 10.96 -9.65 2.35
CA LEU A 309 11.64 -10.55 3.28
C LEU A 309 13.11 -10.81 2.91
N GLU A 310 13.58 -10.65 1.67
CA GLU A 310 14.97 -10.99 1.31
C GLU A 310 15.51 -9.98 0.28
N GLY A 311 16.80 -9.63 0.17
CA GLY A 311 18.01 -10.29 0.70
C GLY A 311 18.66 -9.63 1.91
N GLN A 312 18.06 -9.79 3.08
CA GLN A 312 18.84 -9.88 4.31
C GLN A 312 18.52 -11.24 4.92
N VAL A 313 19.56 -11.99 5.30
CA VAL A 313 19.39 -12.97 6.38
C VAL A 313 18.87 -12.15 7.54
N LEU A 314 17.57 -12.22 7.83
CA LEU A 314 17.05 -11.65 9.06
C LEU A 314 17.78 -12.40 10.15
N SER A 315 18.69 -11.71 10.84
CA SER A 315 19.35 -12.30 11.99
C SER A 315 18.25 -12.81 12.93
N SER A 316 18.35 -14.06 13.36
CA SER A 316 17.58 -14.52 14.52
C SER A 316 17.91 -13.66 15.73
N ASP A 317 19.13 -13.12 15.77
CA ASP A 317 19.63 -12.39 16.90
C ASP A 317 19.00 -11.00 16.96
N PRO A 318 18.60 -10.55 18.16
CA PRO A 318 18.07 -9.22 18.34
C PRO A 318 19.16 -8.16 18.07
N PRO A 319 18.75 -6.92 17.71
CA PRO A 319 19.65 -5.79 17.63
C PRO A 319 20.44 -5.57 18.93
N ASP A 320 21.66 -5.02 18.82
CA ASP A 320 22.45 -4.65 19.99
C ASP A 320 21.91 -3.36 20.62
N PHE A 321 20.94 -3.50 21.51
CA PHE A 321 20.29 -2.38 22.19
C PHE A 321 21.22 -1.60 23.12
N SER A 322 22.46 -2.03 23.37
CA SER A 322 23.45 -1.16 24.02
C SER A 322 23.82 0.06 23.16
N LEU A 323 23.51 0.00 21.86
CA LEU A 323 23.80 1.06 20.90
C LEU A 323 22.65 2.06 20.80
N PRO A 324 22.91 3.38 20.94
CA PRO A 324 21.88 4.42 20.92
C PRO A 324 21.04 4.51 19.66
N MET A 325 21.58 4.05 18.53
CA MET A 325 20.91 4.13 17.23
C MET A 325 19.67 3.24 17.12
N TYR A 326 19.52 2.26 18.02
CA TYR A 326 18.34 1.39 18.07
C TYR A 326 17.26 1.90 19.01
N TRP A 327 17.34 3.17 19.43
CA TRP A 327 16.36 3.82 20.27
C TRP A 327 15.77 5.04 19.56
N LEU A 328 14.44 5.05 19.44
CA LEU A 328 13.66 6.22 19.02
C LEU A 328 13.78 7.36 20.05
N ALA A 329 13.82 6.99 21.33
CA ALA A 329 14.05 7.88 22.46
C ALA A 329 14.94 7.17 23.49
N HIS A 330 15.94 7.88 24.02
CA HIS A 330 16.84 7.40 25.05
C HIS A 330 17.34 8.58 25.91
N PRO A 331 17.47 8.47 27.24
CA PRO A 331 17.89 9.61 28.08
C PRO A 331 19.39 9.92 27.97
N GLY A 332 20.23 8.87 27.87
CA GLY A 332 21.68 9.01 27.76
C GLY A 332 22.17 9.48 26.39
N HIS A 333 21.32 9.41 25.37
CA HIS A 333 21.68 9.67 23.99
C HIS A 333 20.48 10.24 23.26
N TRP A 334 20.69 11.35 22.54
CA TRP A 334 19.60 12.04 21.82
C TRP A 334 18.55 12.80 22.67
N PRO A 335 18.91 13.52 23.74
CA PRO A 335 17.93 14.20 24.61
C PRO A 335 17.33 15.49 24.00
N ARG A 336 17.15 15.58 22.67
CA ARG A 336 16.66 16.81 22.02
C ARG A 336 15.55 16.62 20.99
N ARG A 337 14.83 15.49 20.96
CA ARG A 337 13.68 15.34 20.04
C ARG A 337 12.35 15.02 20.71
N VAL A 338 12.29 14.31 21.83
CA VAL A 338 11.01 14.03 22.50
C VAL A 338 10.38 15.33 23.00
N ALA A 339 11.15 16.13 23.75
CA ALA A 339 10.71 17.42 24.24
C ALA A 339 10.36 18.45 23.13
N GLU A 340 10.96 18.35 21.94
CA GLU A 340 10.58 19.19 20.78
C GLU A 340 9.13 18.95 20.32
N ASN A 341 8.57 17.79 20.65
CA ASN A 341 7.19 17.42 20.33
C ASN A 341 6.21 17.73 21.48
N LEU A 342 6.63 18.47 22.51
CA LEU A 342 5.72 19.05 23.51
C LEU A 342 5.04 20.31 22.95
N PRO A 343 3.74 20.53 23.25
CA PRO A 343 3.04 21.71 22.78
C PRO A 343 3.62 23.00 23.37
N LYS A 344 3.84 23.98 22.50
CA LYS A 344 4.22 25.35 22.87
C LYS A 344 3.06 26.34 22.76
N THR A 345 1.92 25.85 22.29
CA THR A 345 0.70 26.64 22.08
C THR A 345 -0.50 25.85 22.58
N ILE A 346 -1.39 26.53 23.29
CA ILE A 346 -2.71 26.02 23.67
C ILE A 346 -3.75 26.81 22.89
N CYS A 347 -4.64 26.09 22.20
CA CYS A 347 -5.78 26.67 21.53
C CYS A 347 -7.07 26.19 22.18
N SER A 348 -7.81 27.10 22.80
CA SER A 348 -9.08 26.82 23.47
C SER A 348 -10.24 27.12 22.55
N TRP A 349 -11.07 26.11 22.30
CA TRP A 349 -12.28 26.19 21.50
C TRP A 349 -13.45 26.62 22.38
N GLN A 350 -14.12 27.69 21.96
CA GLN A 350 -15.30 28.23 22.63
C GLN A 350 -16.58 27.62 22.05
N ALA A 351 -17.68 27.74 22.80
CA ALA A 351 -18.97 27.20 22.38
C ALA A 351 -19.54 27.86 21.11
N ASP A 352 -19.11 29.08 20.79
CA ASP A 352 -19.49 29.83 19.59
C ASP A 352 -18.64 29.49 18.35
N GLY A 353 -17.70 28.55 18.48
CA GLY A 353 -16.81 28.12 17.39
C GLY A 353 -15.56 28.97 17.22
N THR A 354 -15.40 30.03 18.03
CA THR A 354 -14.15 30.79 18.04
C THR A 354 -13.05 30.00 18.75
N THR A 355 -11.81 30.21 18.30
CA THR A 355 -10.62 29.59 18.91
C THR A 355 -9.69 30.69 19.40
N GLN A 356 -9.24 30.59 20.64
CA GLN A 356 -8.23 31.48 21.22
C GLN A 356 -6.95 30.70 21.47
N CYS A 357 -5.86 31.14 20.85
CA CYS A 357 -4.56 30.50 20.97
C CYS A 357 -3.57 31.37 21.75
N GLU A 358 -2.86 30.76 22.69
CA GLU A 358 -1.83 31.40 23.49
C GLU A 358 -0.56 30.54 23.55
N ALA A 359 0.59 31.19 23.68
CA ALA A 359 1.85 30.49 23.95
C ALA A 359 1.82 29.90 25.37
N THR A 360 2.43 28.73 25.56
CA THR A 360 2.53 28.06 26.86
C THR A 360 3.93 27.52 27.13
N ASP A 361 4.34 27.59 28.39
CA ASP A 361 5.51 26.94 28.97
C ASP A 361 5.12 25.84 29.98
N GLN A 362 3.81 25.52 30.08
CA GLN A 362 3.28 24.53 31.01
C GLN A 362 3.93 23.14 30.82
N PHE A 363 4.37 22.85 29.60
CA PHE A 363 4.93 21.56 29.20
C PHE A 363 6.43 21.70 28.91
N GLY A 364 7.24 21.65 29.97
CA GLY A 364 8.70 21.65 29.88
C GLY A 364 9.30 20.24 29.84
N ASP A 365 10.52 20.16 29.33
CA ASP A 365 11.38 18.99 29.49
C ASP A 365 11.83 18.89 30.96
N ARG A 366 11.43 17.81 31.63
CA ARG A 366 11.82 17.50 33.02
C ARG A 366 12.40 16.09 33.13
N GLU A 367 12.93 15.53 32.04
CA GLU A 367 13.43 14.15 32.05
C GLU A 367 14.53 13.95 33.09
N LEU A 368 15.43 14.92 33.28
CA LEU A 368 16.51 14.80 34.28
C LEU A 368 16.01 14.71 35.73
N GLU A 369 14.82 15.23 36.01
CA GLU A 369 14.19 15.24 37.35
C GLU A 369 13.15 14.12 37.51
N ALA A 370 12.92 13.33 36.46
CA ALA A 370 11.83 12.36 36.43
C ALA A 370 12.05 11.23 37.46
N PRO A 371 11.06 10.96 38.34
CA PRO A 371 11.17 9.95 39.38
C PRO A 371 11.05 8.50 38.86
N ALA A 372 10.57 8.29 37.64
CA ALA A 372 10.38 6.98 37.01
C ALA A 372 11.03 6.90 35.63
N ASP A 373 11.04 5.70 35.05
CA ASP A 373 11.49 5.43 33.69
C ASP A 373 10.38 4.80 32.86
N LEU A 374 10.22 5.29 31.62
CA LEU A 374 9.23 4.82 30.67
C LEU A 374 9.90 3.87 29.69
N PHE A 375 9.37 2.65 29.56
CA PHE A 375 9.66 1.76 28.43
C PHE A 375 8.47 1.78 27.47
N TYR A 376 8.64 2.47 26.33
CA TYR A 376 7.59 2.70 25.34
C TYR A 376 7.80 1.88 24.07
N LEU A 377 6.82 1.05 23.70
CA LEU A 377 6.81 0.32 22.44
C LEU A 377 5.94 1.04 21.41
N HIS A 378 6.58 1.56 20.36
CA HIS A 378 5.88 2.28 19.30
C HIS A 378 4.92 1.40 18.50
N GLY A 379 3.88 2.00 17.92
CA GLY A 379 3.00 1.34 16.96
C GLY A 379 3.66 1.17 15.59
N THR A 380 2.87 0.85 14.57
CA THR A 380 3.39 0.66 13.20
C THR A 380 3.95 1.99 12.65
N MET A 381 5.22 2.01 12.23
CA MET A 381 5.89 3.15 11.58
C MET A 381 5.86 3.00 10.05
N GLU A 382 5.59 4.08 9.30
CA GLU A 382 5.24 4.08 7.85
C GLU A 382 6.05 3.21 6.89
N GLY A 383 5.36 2.76 5.84
CA GLY A 383 5.95 2.49 4.54
C GLY A 383 5.63 1.06 4.14
N MET A 384 4.45 0.88 3.54
CA MET A 384 3.89 -0.38 3.10
C MET A 384 5.02 -1.27 2.52
N GLY A 385 5.46 -2.21 3.34
CA GLY A 385 6.50 -3.18 3.09
C GLY A 385 7.63 -3.25 4.17
N ASN A 386 8.44 -4.31 4.09
CA ASN A 386 9.57 -4.76 4.94
C ASN A 386 10.03 -3.73 5.94
N ARG A 387 9.68 -3.98 7.19
CA ARG A 387 10.53 -3.66 8.33
C ARG A 387 10.60 -4.84 9.30
N ALA A 388 10.69 -6.05 8.75
CA ALA A 388 11.17 -7.20 9.50
C ALA A 388 12.68 -7.11 9.81
N SER A 389 13.38 -6.07 9.32
CA SER A 389 14.74 -5.69 9.71
C SER A 389 14.76 -4.29 10.32
N ILE A 390 15.43 -4.15 11.46
CA ILE A 390 15.65 -2.86 12.13
C ILE A 390 16.61 -1.96 11.34
N ASP A 391 17.50 -2.53 10.52
CA ASP A 391 18.59 -1.80 9.85
C ASP A 391 18.09 -0.87 8.73
N ARG A 392 16.80 -0.97 8.37
CA ARG A 392 16.08 -0.06 7.46
C ARG A 392 15.29 1.03 8.17
N TYR A 393 15.44 1.17 9.49
CA TYR A 393 15.22 2.45 10.16
C TYR A 393 16.32 3.41 9.69
N ASP A 394 16.17 3.82 8.43
CA ASP A 394 17.15 4.58 7.66
C ASP A 394 17.53 5.85 8.42
N LYS A 395 18.83 6.06 8.63
CA LYS A 395 19.36 7.28 9.25
C LYS A 395 18.77 8.54 8.59
N GLU A 396 18.44 8.48 7.30
CA GLU A 396 17.76 9.55 6.56
C GLU A 396 16.29 9.70 6.95
N ALA A 397 15.52 8.62 7.18
CA ALA A 397 14.14 8.70 7.67
C ALA A 397 14.04 9.26 9.11
N PHE A 398 15.04 8.98 9.95
CA PHE A 398 15.21 9.58 11.28
C PHE A 398 15.58 11.06 11.17
N GLN A 399 16.45 11.43 10.23
CA GLN A 399 16.86 12.82 10.03
C GLN A 399 15.79 13.66 9.32
N ALA A 400 14.98 13.08 8.43
CA ALA A 400 13.98 13.76 7.60
C ALA A 400 12.67 14.13 8.33
N LYS A 401 12.52 13.80 9.63
CA LYS A 401 11.32 14.11 10.43
C LYS A 401 10.00 13.69 9.73
N SER A 402 9.99 12.48 9.16
CA SER A 402 8.79 11.89 8.54
C SER A 402 7.58 11.98 9.48
N PHE A 403 6.38 12.14 8.90
CA PHE A 403 5.13 12.30 9.64
C PHE A 403 4.98 11.24 10.74
N ASN A 404 5.29 9.98 10.43
CA ASN A 404 5.16 8.86 11.37
C ASN A 404 6.17 8.89 12.52
N THR A 405 7.39 9.37 12.29
CA THR A 405 8.38 9.54 13.37
C THR A 405 7.95 10.65 14.32
N ARG A 406 7.48 11.79 13.79
CA ARG A 406 6.89 12.86 14.62
C ARG A 406 5.66 12.36 15.37
N HIS A 407 4.79 11.62 14.70
CA HIS A 407 3.59 11.04 15.29
C HIS A 407 3.90 10.15 16.50
N GLN A 408 4.80 9.17 16.37
CA GLN A 408 5.18 8.32 17.51
C GLN A 408 5.87 9.12 18.62
N MET A 409 6.72 10.09 18.29
CA MET A 409 7.36 10.95 19.30
C MET A 409 6.33 11.78 20.07
N THR A 410 5.28 12.26 19.40
CA THR A 410 4.15 12.94 20.04
C THR A 410 3.33 12.00 20.94
N ILE A 411 3.22 10.72 20.59
CA ILE A 411 2.61 9.73 21.49
C ILE A 411 3.49 9.52 22.72
N VAL A 412 4.81 9.37 22.56
CA VAL A 412 5.76 9.24 23.67
C VAL A 412 5.62 10.40 24.66
N THR A 413 5.47 11.64 24.18
CA THR A 413 5.29 12.80 25.07
C THR A 413 4.03 12.75 25.92
N ALA A 414 3.04 11.90 25.64
CA ALA A 414 1.93 11.71 26.56
C ALA A 414 2.38 11.08 27.89
N PHE A 415 3.49 10.33 27.89
CA PHE A 415 3.93 9.53 29.04
C PHE A 415 5.17 10.11 29.76
N THR A 416 5.77 11.19 29.25
CA THR A 416 7.03 11.77 29.80
C THR A 416 6.82 12.79 30.93
N SER A 417 5.63 12.90 31.51
CA SER A 417 5.35 13.90 32.55
C SER A 417 6.06 13.63 33.88
N ALA A 418 6.40 12.38 34.14
CA ALA A 418 7.10 11.92 35.33
C ALA A 418 8.14 10.83 35.02
N CYS A 419 8.49 10.67 33.74
CA CYS A 419 9.32 9.56 33.26
C CYS A 419 10.41 10.03 32.30
N ARG A 420 11.57 9.38 32.35
CA ARG A 420 12.58 9.41 31.27
C ARG A 420 12.20 8.41 30.20
N ALA A 421 12.19 8.80 28.93
CA ALA A 421 11.72 7.93 27.85
C ALA A 421 12.82 7.02 27.28
N TYR A 422 12.55 5.71 27.29
CA TYR A 422 13.25 4.69 26.52
C TYR A 422 12.25 4.09 25.53
N ALA A 423 12.47 4.30 24.23
CA ALA A 423 11.62 3.77 23.18
C ALA A 423 12.47 3.01 22.17
N PRO A 424 12.56 1.67 22.24
CA PRO A 424 13.38 0.93 21.29
C PRO A 424 12.74 0.94 19.91
N LEU A 425 13.58 0.93 18.90
CA LEU A 425 13.20 0.54 17.55
C LEU A 425 13.22 -0.99 17.53
N TYR A 426 12.15 -1.61 17.05
CA TYR A 426 12.08 -3.06 16.97
C TYR A 426 11.41 -3.48 15.66
N ARG A 427 11.61 -4.75 15.27
CA ARG A 427 11.06 -5.29 14.02
C ARG A 427 9.53 -5.21 14.01
N GLN A 428 8.94 -4.86 12.87
CA GLN A 428 7.48 -4.75 12.72
C GLN A 428 6.86 -6.09 12.33
N ALA A 429 5.86 -6.53 13.09
CA ALA A 429 5.10 -7.74 12.82
C ALA A 429 3.79 -7.46 12.07
N ALA A 430 3.14 -6.32 12.32
CA ALA A 430 1.83 -5.97 11.75
C ALA A 430 1.84 -5.80 10.20
N MET A 431 3.02 -5.70 9.59
CA MET A 431 3.24 -5.52 8.14
C MET A 431 3.81 -6.77 7.47
N GLY A 432 3.46 -7.96 7.96
CA GLY A 432 3.89 -9.26 7.40
C GLY A 432 5.14 -9.87 8.04
N GLY A 433 5.64 -9.28 9.13
CA GLY A 433 6.78 -9.80 9.89
C GLY A 433 6.37 -10.83 10.95
N SER A 434 7.35 -11.58 11.48
CA SER A 434 7.11 -12.54 12.56
C SER A 434 6.86 -11.83 13.89
N TRP A 435 5.73 -12.15 14.52
CA TRP A 435 5.37 -11.68 15.87
C TRP A 435 6.39 -12.11 16.94
N ASP A 436 6.97 -13.31 16.78
CA ASP A 436 7.96 -13.83 17.73
C ASP A 436 9.33 -13.16 17.55
N LEU A 437 9.77 -12.91 16.30
CA LEU A 437 11.03 -12.19 16.06
C LEU A 437 10.93 -10.73 16.57
N ALA A 438 9.82 -10.05 16.31
CA ALA A 438 9.56 -8.72 16.85
C ALA A 438 9.56 -8.73 18.38
N TYR A 439 9.00 -9.76 19.01
CA TYR A 439 8.99 -9.88 20.46
C TYR A 439 10.36 -10.21 21.05
N GLN A 440 11.22 -10.97 20.35
CA GLN A 440 12.61 -11.20 20.76
C GLN A 440 13.39 -9.88 20.85
N ASP A 441 13.20 -8.96 19.91
CA ASP A 441 13.78 -7.63 19.98
C ASP A 441 13.26 -6.84 21.19
N VAL A 442 11.94 -6.88 21.42
CA VAL A 442 11.32 -6.23 22.58
C VAL A 442 11.91 -6.75 23.88
N LEU A 443 12.09 -8.06 24.00
CA LEU A 443 12.67 -8.68 25.18
C LEU A 443 14.14 -8.25 25.37
N ALA A 444 14.94 -8.28 24.31
CA ALA A 444 16.34 -7.85 24.36
C ALA A 444 16.48 -6.36 24.73
N ALA A 445 15.66 -5.50 24.13
CA ALA A 445 15.60 -4.07 24.47
C ALA A 445 15.17 -3.86 25.93
N PHE A 446 14.22 -4.65 26.42
CA PHE A 446 13.75 -4.55 27.79
C PHE A 446 14.81 -4.97 28.81
N GLU A 447 15.57 -6.04 28.54
CA GLU A 447 16.68 -6.44 29.42
C GLU A 447 17.79 -5.37 29.43
N GLN A 448 18.10 -4.78 28.27
CA GLN A 448 19.03 -3.65 28.21
C GLN A 448 18.52 -2.46 29.03
N PHE A 449 17.25 -2.10 28.86
CA PHE A 449 16.60 -1.06 29.66
C PHE A 449 16.71 -1.33 31.16
N LEU A 450 16.43 -2.56 31.61
CA LEU A 450 16.54 -2.94 33.02
C LEU A 450 17.97 -2.80 33.55
N SER A 451 18.97 -3.11 32.71
CA SER A 451 20.38 -2.94 33.06
C SER A 451 20.77 -1.47 33.30
N GLU A 452 20.18 -0.54 32.55
CA GLU A 452 20.50 0.89 32.62
C GLU A 452 19.76 1.62 33.74
N VAL A 453 18.49 1.28 33.97
CA VAL A 453 17.66 1.94 35.01
C VAL A 453 17.92 1.38 36.41
N GLY A 454 18.66 0.27 36.50
CA GLY A 454 19.02 -0.41 37.74
C GLY A 454 17.85 -1.16 38.40
N SER A 455 18.02 -1.57 39.66
CA SER A 455 17.03 -2.39 40.39
C SER A 455 15.94 -1.59 41.11
N GLU A 456 16.18 -0.30 41.39
CA GLU A 456 15.32 0.44 42.32
C GLU A 456 14.30 1.34 41.64
N ARG A 457 14.61 1.82 40.44
CA ARG A 457 13.81 2.86 39.80
C ARG A 457 12.42 2.34 39.39
N PRO A 458 11.34 3.10 39.67
CA PRO A 458 10.00 2.75 39.23
C PRO A 458 9.86 2.77 37.70
N ILE A 459 9.04 1.88 37.15
CA ILE A 459 8.90 1.68 35.70
C ILE A 459 7.45 1.93 35.27
N VAL A 460 7.28 2.68 34.19
CA VAL A 460 6.03 2.80 33.43
C VAL A 460 6.19 2.05 32.12
N LEU A 461 5.24 1.19 31.80
CA LEU A 461 5.16 0.49 30.53
C LEU A 461 4.10 1.14 29.66
N ALA A 462 4.42 1.45 28.42
CA ALA A 462 3.42 1.95 27.49
C ALA A 462 3.65 1.45 26.06
N GLY A 463 2.59 1.40 25.27
CA GLY A 463 2.72 1.18 23.84
C GLY A 463 1.43 1.51 23.11
N HIS A 464 1.48 1.62 21.79
CA HIS A 464 0.31 1.85 20.94
C HIS A 464 0.20 0.78 19.86
N SER A 465 -1.03 0.37 19.49
CA SER A 465 -1.26 -0.57 18.38
C SER A 465 -0.43 -1.86 18.57
N GLN A 466 0.44 -2.22 17.62
CA GLN A 466 1.38 -3.35 17.74
C GLN A 466 2.16 -3.34 19.06
N GLY A 467 2.65 -2.17 19.49
CA GLY A 467 3.42 -2.03 20.73
C GLY A 467 2.63 -2.41 21.97
N SER A 468 1.34 -2.07 22.00
CA SER A 468 0.43 -2.44 23.11
C SER A 468 0.29 -3.95 23.26
N MET A 469 0.28 -4.67 22.14
CA MET A 469 0.24 -6.14 22.18
C MET A 469 1.52 -6.72 22.78
N HIS A 470 2.68 -6.17 22.39
CA HIS A 470 3.96 -6.59 22.94
C HIS A 470 4.10 -6.23 24.42
N ILE A 471 3.56 -5.08 24.88
CA ILE A 471 3.49 -4.74 26.30
C ILE A 471 2.71 -5.81 27.07
N VAL A 472 1.53 -6.20 26.59
CA VAL A 472 0.71 -7.22 27.26
C VAL A 472 1.42 -8.59 27.29
N ARG A 473 2.08 -8.97 26.19
CA ARG A 473 2.90 -10.19 26.13
C ARG A 473 4.10 -10.14 27.09
N LEU A 474 4.81 -9.00 27.14
CA LEU A 474 5.95 -8.78 28.03
C LEU A 474 5.54 -8.90 29.50
N VAL A 475 4.40 -8.33 29.86
CA VAL A 475 3.82 -8.45 31.20
C VAL A 475 3.59 -9.93 31.53
N LYS A 476 2.95 -10.67 30.63
CA LYS A 476 2.60 -12.09 30.83
C LYS A 476 3.83 -12.99 30.92
N GLU A 477 4.78 -12.86 30.02
CA GLU A 477 5.86 -13.84 29.83
C GLU A 477 7.13 -13.52 30.62
N ARG A 478 7.38 -12.25 30.97
CA ARG A 478 8.63 -11.83 31.63
C ARG A 478 8.44 -11.17 32.99
N ILE A 479 7.40 -10.36 33.16
CA ILE A 479 7.24 -9.53 34.36
C ILE A 479 6.46 -10.27 35.44
N GLN A 480 5.36 -10.94 35.11
CA GLN A 480 4.51 -11.61 36.10
C GLN A 480 5.21 -12.73 36.86
N SER A 481 6.17 -13.41 36.24
CA SER A 481 6.97 -14.46 36.87
C SER A 481 8.06 -13.94 37.81
N ASP A 482 8.30 -12.62 37.84
CA ASP A 482 9.35 -11.96 38.61
C ASP A 482 8.73 -10.95 39.60
N PRO A 483 8.47 -11.36 40.85
CA PRO A 483 7.83 -10.50 41.85
C PRO A 483 8.62 -9.22 42.15
N ALA A 484 9.95 -9.26 42.08
CA ALA A 484 10.79 -8.10 42.32
C ALA A 484 10.62 -7.08 41.19
N LEU A 485 10.58 -7.54 39.93
CA LEU A 485 10.30 -6.66 38.79
C LEU A 485 8.85 -6.16 38.78
N LEU A 486 7.87 -7.04 39.03
CA LEU A 486 6.45 -6.66 39.07
C LEU A 486 6.18 -5.57 40.12
N SER A 487 6.84 -5.65 41.28
CA SER A 487 6.68 -4.65 42.35
C SER A 487 7.24 -3.27 41.99
N ARG A 488 7.96 -3.12 40.87
CA ARG A 488 8.47 -1.85 40.35
C ARG A 488 7.57 -1.20 39.30
N ILE A 489 6.59 -1.93 38.76
CA ILE A 489 5.72 -1.43 37.69
C ILE A 489 4.66 -0.50 38.28
N CYS A 490 4.74 0.79 37.98
CA CYS A 490 3.78 1.80 38.45
C CYS A 490 2.50 1.83 37.62
N ALA A 491 2.64 1.63 36.32
CA ALA A 491 1.56 1.83 35.35
C ALA A 491 1.84 1.07 34.05
N ILE A 492 0.75 0.63 33.42
CA ILE A 492 0.78 -0.05 32.13
C ILE A 492 -0.28 0.59 31.23
N HIS A 493 0.12 1.12 30.08
CA HIS A 493 -0.78 1.74 29.10
C HIS A 493 -0.67 1.01 27.75
N ALA A 494 -1.77 0.41 27.30
CA ALA A 494 -1.82 -0.40 26.08
C ALA A 494 -3.00 -0.01 25.13
N PRO A 495 -3.13 1.27 24.72
CA PRO A 495 -4.16 1.75 23.81
C PRO A 495 -4.13 1.14 22.40
N GLY A 496 -5.30 1.05 21.77
CA GLY A 496 -5.49 0.49 20.45
C GLY A 496 -5.65 -1.02 20.52
N MET A 497 -4.56 -1.80 20.52
CA MET A 497 -4.62 -3.26 20.32
C MET A 497 -4.25 -4.11 21.55
N GLY A 498 -4.24 -3.55 22.76
CA GLY A 498 -3.87 -4.28 23.99
C GLY A 498 -4.73 -5.51 24.30
N GLN A 499 -5.95 -5.62 23.78
CA GLN A 499 -6.82 -6.79 23.96
C GLN A 499 -7.10 -7.57 22.67
N TRP A 500 -6.25 -7.47 21.64
CA TRP A 500 -6.57 -8.08 20.35
C TRP A 500 -6.35 -9.61 20.28
N MET A 501 -5.17 -10.11 20.65
CA MET A 501 -4.83 -11.54 20.55
C MET A 501 -5.35 -12.33 21.74
N GLU A 502 -5.16 -11.79 22.94
CA GLU A 502 -5.55 -12.36 24.22
C GLU A 502 -6.07 -11.27 25.14
N PRO A 503 -6.95 -11.60 26.11
CA PRO A 503 -7.27 -10.68 27.20
C PRO A 503 -6.01 -10.28 27.96
N SER A 504 -5.99 -9.06 28.49
CA SER A 504 -4.94 -8.65 29.43
C SER A 504 -4.90 -9.61 30.63
N PRO A 505 -3.69 -10.00 31.09
CA PRO A 505 -3.55 -10.79 32.31
C PRO A 505 -3.76 -9.96 33.60
N LEU A 506 -3.94 -8.64 33.46
CA LEU A 506 -4.20 -7.69 34.55
C LEU A 506 -5.56 -7.00 34.36
N PRO A 507 -6.23 -6.57 35.44
CA PRO A 507 -7.48 -5.83 35.36
C PRO A 507 -7.29 -4.49 34.63
N VAL A 508 -8.33 -4.06 33.92
CA VAL A 508 -8.31 -2.78 33.22
C VAL A 508 -8.55 -1.62 34.19
N ASP A 509 -7.76 -0.56 34.01
CA ASP A 509 -7.87 0.70 34.74
C ASP A 509 -9.08 1.51 34.27
N LYS A 510 -10.29 1.10 34.71
CA LYS A 510 -11.56 1.75 34.31
C LYS A 510 -11.85 3.03 35.08
N ASP A 511 -11.64 3.00 36.39
CA ASP A 511 -11.68 4.12 37.36
C ASP A 511 -11.31 3.54 38.74
N PRO A 512 -10.43 4.18 39.55
CA PRO A 512 -10.65 5.55 40.00
C PRO A 512 -9.39 6.43 40.25
N VAL A 513 -9.67 7.60 40.83
CA VAL A 513 -8.75 8.57 41.48
C VAL A 513 -8.94 8.43 43.01
N PRO A 514 -7.88 8.23 43.82
CA PRO A 514 -6.47 8.08 43.40
C PRO A 514 -6.26 6.79 42.59
N PRO A 515 -5.21 6.73 41.76
CA PRO A 515 -4.92 5.57 40.91
C PRO A 515 -4.75 4.28 41.72
N PRO A 516 -5.05 3.11 41.14
CA PRO A 516 -4.79 1.82 41.76
C PRO A 516 -3.30 1.66 42.11
N THR A 517 -3.03 1.17 43.31
CA THR A 517 -1.68 0.74 43.72
C THR A 517 -1.38 -0.69 43.27
N ALA A 518 -2.43 -1.50 43.03
CA ALA A 518 -2.30 -2.82 42.43
C ALA A 518 -2.05 -2.71 40.91
N PRO A 519 -1.26 -3.63 40.31
CA PRO A 519 -1.02 -3.63 38.87
C PRO A 519 -2.31 -3.71 38.06
N CYS A 520 -2.53 -2.71 37.19
CA CYS A 520 -3.64 -2.64 36.26
C CYS A 520 -3.14 -2.12 34.90
N VAL A 521 -3.96 -2.28 33.86
CA VAL A 521 -3.64 -1.82 32.50
C VAL A 521 -4.69 -0.86 31.97
N ALA A 522 -4.27 0.28 31.43
CA ALA A 522 -5.15 1.18 30.71
C ALA A 522 -5.23 0.77 29.24
N ILE A 523 -6.40 0.30 28.77
CA ILE A 523 -6.63 -0.11 27.38
C ILE A 523 -7.87 0.61 26.88
N TRP A 524 -7.76 1.40 25.81
CA TRP A 524 -8.90 2.06 25.15
C TRP A 524 -8.68 2.03 23.64
N ALA A 525 -9.76 2.25 22.89
CA ALA A 525 -9.69 2.40 21.46
C ALA A 525 -10.74 3.39 20.96
N ALA A 526 -10.29 4.48 20.38
CA ALA A 526 -11.11 5.62 20.03
C ALA A 526 -11.81 5.40 18.69
N ALA A 527 -13.08 5.76 18.62
CA ALA A 527 -13.85 5.82 17.40
C ALA A 527 -14.87 6.95 17.48
N SER A 528 -15.36 7.41 16.33
CA SER A 528 -16.49 8.36 16.33
C SER A 528 -17.78 7.67 16.82
N PRO A 529 -18.82 8.43 17.19
CA PRO A 529 -20.12 7.88 17.55
C PRO A 529 -20.78 7.08 16.42
N GLN A 530 -20.46 7.39 15.16
CA GLN A 530 -21.03 6.75 13.97
C GLN A 530 -20.30 5.47 13.54
N ALA A 531 -19.15 5.15 14.14
CA ALA A 531 -18.39 3.98 13.71
C ALA A 531 -19.13 2.67 13.99
N ASP A 532 -19.25 1.80 13.00
CA ASP A 532 -19.67 0.43 13.23
C ASP A 532 -18.44 -0.37 13.69
N ARG A 533 -18.55 -0.99 14.86
CA ARG A 533 -17.46 -1.78 15.47
C ARG A 533 -16.88 -2.75 14.47
N LYS A 534 -17.69 -3.43 13.66
CA LYS A 534 -17.25 -4.44 12.71
C LYS A 534 -16.19 -3.92 11.72
N TRP A 535 -16.28 -2.65 11.35
CA TRP A 535 -15.42 -2.03 10.33
C TRP A 535 -14.25 -1.24 10.92
N THR A 536 -14.18 -1.07 12.25
CA THR A 536 -12.97 -0.56 12.89
C THR A 536 -11.88 -1.62 12.86
N LEU A 537 -10.62 -1.20 12.96
CA LEU A 537 -9.46 -2.08 13.00
C LEU A 537 -9.63 -3.13 14.09
N ILE A 538 -10.08 -2.74 15.28
CA ILE A 538 -10.26 -3.67 16.40
C ILE A 538 -11.41 -4.64 16.18
N GLY A 539 -12.54 -4.20 15.63
CA GLY A 539 -13.63 -5.14 15.35
C GLY A 539 -13.28 -6.11 14.23
N PHE A 540 -12.64 -5.64 13.16
CA PHE A 540 -12.13 -6.48 12.08
C PHE A 540 -11.13 -7.51 12.63
N MET A 541 -10.13 -7.04 13.38
CA MET A 541 -9.06 -7.87 13.90
C MET A 541 -9.56 -8.85 14.97
N SER A 542 -10.50 -8.45 15.83
CA SER A 542 -11.06 -9.31 16.88
C SER A 542 -11.91 -10.47 16.34
N ARG A 543 -12.29 -10.49 15.05
CA ARG A 543 -13.10 -11.54 14.39
C ARG A 543 -14.37 -11.91 15.18
N GLY A 544 -15.00 -10.92 15.81
CA GLY A 544 -16.21 -11.13 16.62
C GLY A 544 -15.95 -11.50 18.08
N ARG A 545 -14.70 -11.54 18.55
CA ARG A 545 -14.41 -11.64 20.00
C ARG A 545 -14.96 -10.40 20.73
N GLY A 546 -15.69 -10.65 21.81
CA GLY A 546 -16.45 -9.66 22.58
C GLY A 546 -15.63 -8.94 23.64
N PHE A 547 -14.45 -8.41 23.30
CA PHE A 547 -13.70 -7.55 24.20
C PHE A 547 -14.51 -6.27 24.42
N THR A 548 -15.05 -6.08 25.63
CA THR A 548 -15.83 -4.90 26.02
C THR A 548 -15.16 -4.11 27.13
N ASP A 549 -14.00 -4.58 27.59
CA ASP A 549 -13.34 -4.09 28.79
C ASP A 549 -12.31 -3.02 28.42
N PHE A 550 -12.76 -1.77 28.30
CA PHE A 550 -11.90 -0.63 27.95
C PHE A 550 -12.01 0.49 28.99
N ALA A 551 -10.92 1.23 29.15
CA ALA A 551 -10.78 2.42 29.96
C ALA A 551 -11.35 3.65 29.25
N ASN A 552 -11.69 4.67 30.04
CA ASN A 552 -12.04 6.00 29.56
C ASN A 552 -11.06 7.03 30.15
N PRO A 553 -10.14 7.60 29.35
CA PRO A 553 -9.17 8.56 29.86
C PRO A 553 -9.77 9.81 30.51
N CYS A 554 -10.99 10.21 30.16
CA CYS A 554 -11.68 11.32 30.84
C CYS A 554 -12.03 10.98 32.29
N ALA A 555 -12.22 9.71 32.61
CA ALA A 555 -12.66 9.29 33.92
C ALA A 555 -11.56 9.44 35.00
N TRP A 556 -10.29 9.34 34.58
CA TRP A 556 -9.09 9.66 35.39
C TRP A 556 -9.00 11.11 35.83
N THR A 557 -9.75 12.00 35.19
CA THR A 557 -9.78 13.45 35.43
C THR A 557 -11.20 13.89 35.79
N LYS A 558 -11.91 13.07 36.57
CA LYS A 558 -13.28 13.34 37.06
C LYS A 558 -14.29 13.65 35.94
N GLY A 559 -14.10 13.04 34.77
CA GLY A 559 -14.92 13.23 33.58
C GLY A 559 -14.45 14.34 32.63
N GLU A 560 -13.45 15.14 33.00
CA GLU A 560 -12.98 16.27 32.19
C GLU A 560 -12.07 15.81 31.05
N HIS A 561 -12.26 16.35 29.85
CA HIS A 561 -11.32 16.20 28.74
C HIS A 561 -10.28 17.33 28.77
N LEU A 562 -9.00 16.98 28.95
CA LEU A 562 -7.95 17.99 29.20
C LEU A 562 -7.29 18.53 27.93
N GLY A 563 -7.53 17.90 26.78
CA GLY A 563 -7.11 18.39 25.47
C GLY A 563 -6.53 17.34 24.51
N VAL A 564 -6.67 17.64 23.22
CA VAL A 564 -6.18 16.86 22.07
C VAL A 564 -4.87 17.46 21.58
N LEU A 565 -3.82 16.67 21.34
CA LEU A 565 -2.56 17.17 20.79
C LEU A 565 -2.47 16.89 19.29
N LEU A 566 -2.46 17.95 18.46
CA LEU A 566 -2.39 17.85 17.00
C LEU A 566 -1.28 18.72 16.42
N PRO A 567 -0.69 18.36 15.28
CA PRO A 567 0.17 19.28 14.56
C PRO A 567 -0.65 20.43 13.98
N ASP A 568 -0.13 21.63 14.08
CA ASP A 568 -0.61 22.80 13.34
C ASP A 568 -0.53 22.57 11.83
N GLU A 569 -1.50 23.08 11.08
CA GLU A 569 -1.60 22.80 9.64
C GLU A 569 -0.48 23.44 8.84
N GLU A 570 -0.02 24.63 9.24
CA GLU A 570 1.02 25.39 8.55
C GLU A 570 2.42 25.02 9.05
N THR A 571 2.63 25.18 10.36
CA THR A 571 3.95 25.03 10.99
C THR A 571 4.32 23.59 11.29
N LYS A 572 3.35 22.67 11.30
CA LYS A 572 3.48 21.26 11.73
C LYS A 572 3.97 21.10 13.18
N LEU A 573 3.96 22.17 13.97
CA LEU A 573 4.34 22.15 15.38
C LEU A 573 3.17 21.62 16.23
N PRO A 574 3.45 20.95 17.35
CA PRO A 574 2.40 20.44 18.24
C PRO A 574 1.61 21.58 18.91
N VAL A 575 0.28 21.50 18.81
CA VAL A 575 -0.69 22.43 19.42
C VAL A 575 -1.66 21.63 20.27
N LEU A 576 -1.79 22.02 21.55
CA LEU A 576 -2.78 21.44 22.44
C LEU A 576 -4.11 22.14 22.24
N HIS A 577 -5.11 21.40 21.77
CA HIS A 577 -6.46 21.90 21.60
C HIS A 577 -7.36 21.50 22.77
N ARG A 578 -7.91 22.47 23.50
CA ARG A 578 -8.91 22.26 24.55
C ARG A 578 -10.32 22.52 24.02
N GLY A 579 -11.29 21.74 24.47
CA GLY A 579 -12.70 21.91 24.06
C GLY A 579 -13.07 21.28 22.72
N LEU A 580 -12.16 20.54 22.06
CA LEU A 580 -12.49 19.80 20.84
C LEU A 580 -13.40 18.60 21.11
N VAL A 581 -13.15 17.88 22.19
CA VAL A 581 -13.96 16.72 22.61
C VAL A 581 -14.90 17.18 23.71
N GLN A 582 -16.21 17.04 23.48
CA GLN A 582 -17.22 17.41 24.47
C GLN A 582 -17.37 16.34 25.54
N ARG A 583 -17.37 15.07 25.12
CA ARG A 583 -17.48 13.91 26.02
C ARG A 583 -16.91 12.66 25.36
N ALA A 584 -16.53 11.69 26.16
CA ALA A 584 -16.15 10.37 25.71
C ALA A 584 -16.81 9.29 26.58
N GLU A 585 -17.25 8.21 25.96
CA GLU A 585 -17.93 7.10 26.64
C GLU A 585 -17.57 5.76 26.02
N VAL A 586 -17.48 4.71 26.84
CA VAL A 586 -17.22 3.36 26.34
C VAL A 586 -18.55 2.71 25.99
N VAL A 587 -18.75 2.38 24.71
CA VAL A 587 -19.96 1.71 24.19
C VAL A 587 -19.51 0.54 23.33
N GLU A 588 -19.96 -0.67 23.68
CA GLU A 588 -19.64 -1.93 22.96
C GLU A 588 -18.13 -2.20 22.80
N GLY A 589 -17.33 -1.78 23.77
CA GLY A 589 -15.88 -1.94 23.72
C GLY A 589 -15.18 -0.99 22.74
N LEU A 590 -15.78 0.15 22.43
CA LEU A 590 -15.11 1.27 21.77
C LEU A 590 -15.29 2.53 22.61
N LEU A 591 -14.24 3.32 22.72
CA LEU A 591 -14.28 4.66 23.30
C LEU A 591 -14.85 5.63 22.27
N ARG A 592 -16.13 5.92 22.38
CA ARG A 592 -16.86 6.85 21.50
C ARG A 592 -16.48 8.27 21.87
N VAL A 593 -15.87 8.98 20.93
CA VAL A 593 -15.40 10.35 21.11
C VAL A 593 -16.39 11.31 20.46
N HIS A 594 -17.12 12.05 21.29
CA HIS A 594 -18.13 13.02 20.81
C HIS A 594 -17.48 14.39 20.64
N PRO A 595 -17.40 14.92 19.41
CA PRO A 595 -16.81 16.23 19.18
C PRO A 595 -17.70 17.33 19.76
N CYS A 596 -17.10 18.47 20.09
CA CYS A 596 -17.85 19.70 20.29
C CYS A 596 -18.49 20.13 18.96
N PRO A 597 -19.80 20.48 18.92
CA PRO A 597 -20.47 20.87 17.67
C PRO A 597 -19.74 21.99 16.92
N ALA A 598 -19.19 22.94 17.67
CA ALA A 598 -18.50 24.09 17.12
C ALA A 598 -17.13 23.74 16.48
N ALA A 599 -16.65 22.52 16.67
CA ALA A 599 -15.38 22.02 16.15
C ALA A 599 -15.50 20.65 15.46
N GLU A 600 -16.72 20.24 15.09
CA GLU A 600 -17.03 18.92 14.56
C GLU A 600 -16.23 18.59 13.30
N SER A 601 -16.06 19.56 12.40
CA SER A 601 -15.30 19.40 11.15
C SER A 601 -13.84 19.02 11.38
N LYS A 602 -13.21 19.53 12.46
CA LYS A 602 -11.79 19.27 12.73
C LYS A 602 -11.55 17.84 13.20
N LEU A 603 -12.42 17.29 14.05
CA LEU A 603 -12.29 15.93 14.56
C LEU A 603 -12.82 14.88 13.57
N THR A 604 -13.90 15.16 12.85
CA THR A 604 -14.51 14.20 11.91
C THR A 604 -13.63 13.88 10.71
N GLN A 605 -12.68 14.74 10.37
CA GLN A 605 -11.68 14.48 9.32
C GLN A 605 -10.51 13.61 9.79
N MET A 606 -10.35 13.40 11.10
CA MET A 606 -9.21 12.69 11.68
C MET A 606 -9.49 11.18 11.88
N HIS A 607 -9.81 10.46 10.81
CA HIS A 607 -10.05 9.01 10.89
C HIS A 607 -9.27 8.21 9.85
N MET A 608 -9.02 6.93 10.15
CA MET A 608 -8.43 5.96 9.22
C MET A 608 -9.45 5.37 8.21
N GLY A 609 -10.61 6.00 8.05
CA GLY A 609 -11.77 5.44 7.36
C GLY A 609 -12.69 4.72 8.34
N HIS A 610 -13.93 4.44 7.91
CA HIS A 610 -14.96 3.79 8.74
C HIS A 610 -15.19 4.43 10.13
N HIS A 611 -14.88 5.73 10.25
CA HIS A 611 -14.96 6.49 11.50
C HIS A 611 -14.08 5.96 12.65
N ASP A 612 -12.98 5.29 12.30
CA ASP A 612 -12.00 4.75 13.25
C ASP A 612 -10.90 5.77 13.58
N TYR A 613 -10.70 6.04 14.87
CA TYR A 613 -9.68 6.98 15.37
C TYR A 613 -8.42 6.27 15.89
N HIS A 614 -8.18 5.01 15.56
CA HIS A 614 -7.04 4.20 16.03
C HIS A 614 -5.68 4.90 15.96
N ALA A 615 -5.36 5.60 14.86
CA ALA A 615 -4.10 6.36 14.77
C ALA A 615 -3.99 7.47 15.84
N TYR A 616 -5.11 7.97 16.33
CA TYR A 616 -5.19 9.10 17.24
C TYR A 616 -5.60 8.71 18.68
N ASP A 617 -5.61 7.42 19.03
CA ASP A 617 -6.03 6.93 20.37
C ASP A 617 -5.41 7.73 21.52
N VAL A 618 -4.10 7.97 21.45
CA VAL A 618 -3.37 8.74 22.48
C VAL A 618 -3.48 10.24 22.23
N HIS A 619 -3.44 10.70 20.98
CA HIS A 619 -3.55 12.11 20.62
C HIS A 619 -4.83 12.76 21.14
N LEU A 620 -5.96 12.05 20.99
CA LEU A 620 -7.26 12.48 21.44
C LEU A 620 -7.34 12.69 22.94
N PHE A 621 -6.50 12.02 23.73
CA PHE A 621 -6.52 12.10 25.19
C PHE A 621 -5.15 12.46 25.77
N TRP A 622 -4.31 13.13 24.98
CA TRP A 622 -2.89 13.32 25.31
C TRP A 622 -2.69 13.94 26.69
N ALA A 623 -3.45 14.99 27.00
CA ALA A 623 -3.34 15.67 28.29
C ALA A 623 -3.89 14.82 29.46
N ASN A 624 -4.96 14.05 29.24
CA ASN A 624 -5.53 13.12 30.23
C ASN A 624 -4.54 12.00 30.58
N VAL A 625 -3.92 11.39 29.57
CA VAL A 625 -2.88 10.36 29.74
C VAL A 625 -1.70 10.93 30.51
N ARG A 626 -1.25 12.13 30.13
CA ARG A 626 -0.12 12.82 30.78
C ARG A 626 -0.38 13.12 32.26
N GLU A 627 -1.61 13.44 32.61
CA GLU A 627 -2.03 13.64 34.00
C GLU A 627 -2.13 12.30 34.75
N ARG A 628 -2.68 11.25 34.12
CA ARG A 628 -2.77 9.92 34.75
C ARG A 628 -1.40 9.35 35.12
N VAL A 629 -0.40 9.48 34.24
CA VAL A 629 0.97 9.01 34.52
C VAL A 629 1.57 9.72 35.73
N LYS A 630 1.39 11.04 35.86
CA LYS A 630 1.86 11.79 37.05
C LYS A 630 1.23 11.25 38.33
N GLN A 631 -0.08 11.04 38.32
CA GLN A 631 -0.82 10.53 39.46
C GLN A 631 -0.35 9.13 39.85
N GLN A 632 -0.19 8.23 38.87
CA GLN A 632 0.24 6.85 39.09
C GLN A 632 1.65 6.79 39.70
N VAL A 633 2.60 7.53 39.15
CA VAL A 633 3.97 7.56 39.66
C VAL A 633 4.03 8.17 41.06
N ALA A 634 3.27 9.25 41.32
CA ALA A 634 3.21 9.87 42.64
C ALA A 634 2.60 8.94 43.70
N ALA A 635 1.47 8.28 43.38
CA ALA A 635 0.81 7.34 44.28
C ALA A 635 1.69 6.11 44.57
N PHE A 636 2.40 5.62 43.55
CA PHE A 636 3.35 4.52 43.71
C PHE A 636 4.52 4.90 44.63
N ALA A 637 5.07 6.12 44.48
CA ALA A 637 6.13 6.61 45.35
C ALA A 637 5.68 6.73 46.81
N GLN A 638 4.45 7.22 47.05
CA GLN A 638 3.85 7.28 48.38
C GLN A 638 3.67 5.88 48.98
N HIS A 639 3.19 4.93 48.17
CA HIS A 639 2.97 3.56 48.62
C HIS A 639 4.27 2.83 49.00
N ARG A 640 5.40 3.12 48.34
CA ARG A 640 6.72 2.56 48.72
C ARG A 640 7.28 3.18 50.01
N GLN A 641 6.78 4.33 50.45
CA GLN A 641 7.22 5.02 51.67
C GLN A 641 6.37 4.65 52.90
N SER A 642 5.13 4.21 52.68
CA SER A 642 4.21 3.69 53.71
C SER A 642 4.49 2.23 54.03
#